data_AF-A0A2P6V0B4-F1
#
_entry.id   AF-A0A2P6V0B4-F1
#
_cell.length_a   1.000
_cell.length_b   1.000
_cell.length_c   1.000
_cell.angle_alpha   90.00
_cell.angle_beta   90.00
_cell.angle_gamma   90.00
#
_symmetry.space_group_name_H-M   'P 1'
#
loop_
_entity.id
_entity.type
_entity.pdbx_description
1 polymer ?
#
loop_
_entity_poly.entity_id
_entity_poly.type
_entity_poly.pdbx_seq_one_letter_code
_entity_poly.pdbx_strand_id
1 'polypeptide(L)'
;MRRQMVAACLLGLALSACAIGAAAEESGSAAGDGAAAAAKQPIIQLRPQDSWLMEICALSFIAAFLVNMYVGRRRNEALALVWTIELVSPDGVLDRNFSLLGPGDTAAGEVLLKDSAHCYKFWASGRRFCQGLLATFSLVRRQDLMAYTVQKLRGQRDNLELEVRMNESGMPPLVLAVAPPATARAMQQESDDIRVLCKKVEVTKDRIANWPDRLTVLAEQASSFYSLMTPQLLELAFGREAFEPLRPYFRFLHITNEAPDGPHPAVIRLSFSLPPRGDTDTLNKFLVAVLLLADLLGSYKLTPEQQKKAAENRRRKEEEEAKAAGRADEAQRRAEERRKAKEEAEKERLRKLPPDQRAKEIEKKQKLMMKRQMSKYSKKICARASSRAPHPTPHQLGARTMQATASVRAQFVAARPAARTSVRRSVAAPVRAAAAQGEMVNDMGFKLMRKGVKEAAKETILTPRFYTTDFDEVDEIFNLEKNPNLPMEELTAMLEEFRRDYNQKHFVRNEGFAEAADAIQGDMRKIFIEFLERSCTAEFSGFLLYKELGRRLKDSNPVVAEIFTLLARDEARHAGFINKALSDFDLALDLGFLTKNRTYTFFKPKFIIYATYLSEKIGYWRYISMYRHLQRNPDNQLYPMFEYFENWCQDENRHGDFLTAVLKARPELLNGLEARLWSRFFCLSVYITMYLNDHARHYFYDALGLNVTQFNRHVILETNNATERVFPEVPDIEAPGFWDRMERMKDYNLRIIAIEKSDAPDFLKKLQKAPLVERIVAECVQLFFMPTKRTGSLDIEGAGQYMY
;
A
#
# COMPACT_ATOMS: atom_id res chain seq x y z
N MET A 1 4.74 -15.46 -17.56
CA MET A 1 6.19 -15.70 -17.47
C MET A 1 7.02 -14.42 -17.66
N ARG A 2 7.34 -13.92 -18.88
CA ARG A 2 8.22 -12.73 -19.05
C ARG A 2 7.79 -11.45 -18.30
N ARG A 3 6.48 -11.11 -18.27
CA ARG A 3 5.97 -9.93 -17.54
C ARG A 3 5.95 -10.08 -16.00
N GLN A 4 5.90 -11.31 -15.49
CA GLN A 4 5.99 -11.58 -14.05
C GLN A 4 7.44 -11.71 -13.59
N MET A 5 8.33 -12.21 -14.45
CA MET A 5 9.78 -12.21 -14.25
C MET A 5 10.38 -10.80 -14.27
N VAL A 6 9.85 -9.88 -15.09
CA VAL A 6 10.26 -8.46 -15.10
C VAL A 6 9.72 -7.73 -13.86
N ALA A 7 8.50 -8.02 -13.40
CA ALA A 7 7.99 -7.49 -12.13
C ALA A 7 8.70 -8.09 -10.90
N ALA A 8 9.15 -9.35 -10.99
CA ALA A 8 10.00 -10.03 -10.01
C ALA A 8 11.44 -9.49 -10.00
N CYS A 9 12.00 -9.19 -11.18
CA CYS A 9 13.28 -8.50 -11.31
C CYS A 9 13.17 -7.06 -10.83
N LEU A 10 12.00 -6.42 -10.92
CA LEU A 10 11.75 -5.09 -10.34
C LEU A 10 11.50 -5.16 -8.82
N LEU A 11 10.94 -6.25 -8.29
CA LEU A 11 10.86 -6.55 -6.84
C LEU A 11 12.22 -6.96 -6.27
N GLY A 12 13.04 -7.61 -7.09
CA GLY A 12 14.45 -7.92 -6.89
C GLY A 12 15.36 -6.73 -7.02
N LEU A 13 15.03 -5.80 -7.91
CA LEU A 13 15.61 -4.47 -7.94
C LEU A 13 15.06 -3.59 -6.83
N ALA A 14 13.94 -3.93 -6.16
CA ALA A 14 13.50 -3.23 -4.95
C ALA A 14 14.20 -3.78 -3.69
N LEU A 15 14.41 -5.10 -3.63
CA LEU A 15 15.24 -5.76 -2.60
C LEU A 15 16.76 -5.58 -2.86
N SER A 16 17.18 -5.30 -4.09
CA SER A 16 18.55 -4.92 -4.46
C SER A 16 18.74 -3.40 -4.55
N ALA A 17 17.67 -2.61 -4.70
CA ALA A 17 17.67 -1.16 -4.39
C ALA A 17 17.79 -0.90 -2.90
N CYS A 18 17.56 -1.89 -2.03
CA CYS A 18 17.99 -1.82 -0.64
C CYS A 18 19.49 -1.57 -0.49
N ALA A 19 20.33 -1.86 -1.50
CA ALA A 19 21.75 -1.50 -1.50
C ALA A 19 22.08 -0.21 -2.28
N ILE A 20 21.10 0.50 -2.84
CA ILE A 20 21.36 1.56 -3.83
C ILE A 20 20.43 2.76 -3.61
N GLY A 21 20.97 3.77 -2.94
CA GLY A 21 20.33 5.07 -2.74
C GLY A 21 20.19 5.90 -4.03
N ALA A 22 18.93 6.07 -4.42
CA ALA A 22 18.29 7.23 -5.08
C ALA A 22 18.81 7.73 -6.44
N ALA A 23 17.93 7.65 -7.45
CA ALA A 23 17.82 8.64 -8.51
C ALA A 23 16.39 8.75 -9.06
N ALA A 24 15.80 9.95 -8.99
CA ALA A 24 15.04 10.56 -10.10
C ALA A 24 14.74 12.03 -9.76
N GLU A 25 15.36 12.99 -10.46
CA GLU A 25 14.74 13.74 -11.60
C GLU A 25 15.74 14.81 -12.17
N GLU A 26 15.66 15.04 -13.50
CA GLU A 26 16.55 15.73 -14.50
C GLU A 26 16.93 17.22 -14.25
N SER A 27 17.81 17.94 -15.01
CA SER A 27 18.41 17.93 -16.39
C SER A 27 19.62 18.91 -16.39
N GLY A 28 20.63 18.97 -17.29
CA GLY A 28 20.99 18.28 -18.52
C GLY A 28 22.36 18.79 -19.10
N SER A 29 22.86 18.09 -20.14
CA SER A 29 23.84 18.45 -21.20
C SER A 29 25.26 18.96 -20.88
N ALA A 30 26.30 18.18 -21.25
CA ALA A 30 27.18 18.42 -22.43
C ALA A 30 28.37 17.43 -22.47
N ALA A 31 28.80 17.09 -23.68
CA ALA A 31 29.77 16.04 -24.04
C ALA A 31 31.25 16.46 -23.93
N GLY A 32 32.15 15.46 -23.92
CA GLY A 32 33.59 15.62 -24.15
C GLY A 32 34.35 14.28 -24.18
N ASP A 33 34.88 13.93 -25.35
CA ASP A 33 35.60 12.71 -25.71
C ASP A 33 36.97 12.51 -25.04
N GLY A 34 37.47 11.25 -25.00
CA GLY A 34 38.90 11.01 -24.75
C GLY A 34 39.34 9.57 -24.46
N ALA A 35 39.70 8.85 -25.53
CA ALA A 35 40.78 7.83 -25.66
C ALA A 35 40.83 6.57 -24.77
N ALA A 36 40.77 5.43 -25.47
CA ALA A 36 40.93 4.07 -24.97
C ALA A 36 42.39 3.66 -24.71
N ALA A 37 42.61 2.88 -23.65
CA ALA A 37 43.81 2.06 -23.46
C ALA A 37 43.40 0.58 -23.29
N ALA A 38 44.11 -0.29 -24.00
CA ALA A 38 43.78 -1.67 -24.32
C ALA A 38 43.63 -2.61 -23.10
N ALA A 39 42.52 -3.35 -23.06
CA ALA A 39 42.26 -4.44 -22.10
C ALA A 39 42.32 -5.82 -22.80
N LYS A 40 42.93 -6.77 -22.09
CA LYS A 40 43.14 -8.18 -22.45
C LYS A 40 41.83 -8.88 -22.86
N GLN A 41 41.90 -9.74 -23.88
CA GLN A 41 40.75 -10.46 -24.45
C GLN A 41 40.11 -11.44 -23.43
N PRO A 42 38.77 -11.42 -23.26
CA PRO A 42 38.05 -12.35 -22.39
C PRO A 42 37.79 -13.71 -23.07
N ILE A 43 37.87 -14.78 -22.27
CA ILE A 43 37.83 -16.22 -22.61
C ILE A 43 36.40 -16.72 -22.94
N ILE A 44 35.53 -15.85 -23.45
CA ILE A 44 34.17 -16.24 -23.88
C ILE A 44 33.93 -15.72 -25.29
N GLN A 45 34.08 -16.61 -26.29
CA GLN A 45 33.59 -16.35 -27.64
C GLN A 45 32.06 -16.50 -27.64
N LEU A 46 31.36 -15.39 -27.37
CA LEU A 46 29.96 -15.25 -27.70
C LEU A 46 29.80 -15.36 -29.22
N ARG A 47 28.73 -16.00 -29.70
CA ARG A 47 28.39 -16.00 -31.13
C ARG A 47 28.44 -14.55 -31.65
N PRO A 48 29.00 -14.29 -32.85
CA PRO A 48 28.93 -12.98 -33.44
C PRO A 48 27.46 -12.55 -33.50
N GLN A 49 27.16 -11.41 -32.90
CA GLN A 49 25.85 -10.81 -32.95
C GLN A 49 25.71 -10.19 -34.36
N ASP A 50 25.09 -10.92 -35.29
CA ASP A 50 25.06 -10.55 -36.72
C ASP A 50 24.32 -9.22 -37.00
N SER A 51 23.50 -8.73 -36.06
CA SER A 51 22.83 -7.44 -36.20
C SER A 51 22.48 -6.79 -34.88
N TRP A 52 23.13 -5.65 -34.60
CA TRP A 52 22.81 -4.75 -33.50
C TRP A 52 21.53 -3.96 -33.72
N LEU A 53 20.94 -4.02 -34.93
CA LEU A 53 19.81 -3.19 -35.30
C LEU A 53 18.60 -3.40 -34.38
N MET A 54 18.30 -4.66 -34.04
CA MET A 54 17.16 -4.98 -33.17
C MET A 54 17.39 -4.52 -31.73
N GLU A 55 18.61 -4.61 -31.23
CA GLU A 55 18.97 -4.16 -29.88
C GLU A 55 19.02 -2.64 -29.80
N ILE A 56 19.58 -1.96 -30.80
CA ILE A 56 19.56 -0.51 -30.92
C ILE A 56 18.12 -0.01 -31.02
N CYS A 57 17.26 -0.65 -31.82
CA CYS A 57 15.84 -0.31 -31.91
C CYS A 57 15.12 -0.53 -30.57
N ALA A 58 15.39 -1.64 -29.87
CA ALA A 58 14.78 -1.93 -28.58
C ALA A 58 15.24 -0.93 -27.49
N LEU A 59 16.53 -0.63 -27.42
CA LEU A 59 17.11 0.35 -26.50
C LEU A 59 16.61 1.77 -26.81
N SER A 60 16.53 2.14 -28.10
CA SER A 60 15.98 3.43 -28.52
C SER A 60 14.50 3.55 -28.18
N PHE A 61 13.72 2.47 -28.32
CA PHE A 61 12.32 2.44 -27.91
C PHE A 61 12.17 2.58 -26.39
N ILE A 62 12.98 1.88 -25.61
CA ILE A 62 12.99 1.99 -24.13
C ILE A 62 13.40 3.42 -23.72
N ALA A 63 14.44 3.98 -24.33
CA ALA A 63 14.89 5.34 -24.05
C ALA A 63 13.79 6.37 -24.38
N ALA A 64 13.16 6.26 -25.56
CA ALA A 64 12.04 7.12 -25.94
C ALA A 64 10.84 6.98 -24.99
N PHE A 65 10.56 5.75 -24.52
CA PHE A 65 9.50 5.49 -23.55
C PHE A 65 9.81 6.14 -22.18
N LEU A 66 11.05 6.01 -21.69
CA LEU A 66 11.49 6.63 -20.44
C LEU A 66 11.47 8.16 -20.51
N VAL A 67 11.93 8.74 -21.62
CA VAL A 67 11.85 10.18 -21.87
C VAL A 67 10.39 10.64 -21.90
N ASN A 68 9.49 9.93 -22.59
CA ASN A 68 8.06 10.26 -22.58
C ASN A 68 7.47 10.18 -21.17
N MET A 69 7.83 9.16 -20.41
CA MET A 69 7.35 8.98 -19.03
C MET A 69 7.78 10.15 -18.15
N TYR A 70 9.05 10.55 -18.25
CA TYR A 70 9.57 11.69 -17.49
C TYR A 70 8.94 13.01 -17.92
N VAL A 71 9.01 13.34 -19.22
CA VAL A 71 8.47 14.60 -19.77
C VAL A 71 6.96 14.69 -19.52
N GLY A 72 6.24 13.59 -19.65
CA GLY A 72 4.81 13.51 -19.38
C GLY A 72 4.48 13.79 -17.91
N ARG A 73 5.26 13.22 -16.97
CA ARG A 73 5.11 13.48 -15.53
C ARG A 73 5.38 14.95 -15.20
N ARG A 74 6.51 15.51 -15.67
CA ARG A 74 6.86 16.92 -15.45
C ARG A 74 5.83 17.89 -16.02
N ARG A 75 5.30 17.60 -17.22
CA ARG A 75 4.24 18.43 -17.84
C ARG A 75 2.95 18.42 -17.02
N ASN A 76 2.53 17.25 -16.53
CA ASN A 76 1.34 17.13 -15.70
C ASN A 76 1.52 17.86 -14.37
N GLU A 77 2.69 17.73 -13.75
CA GLU A 77 3.02 18.41 -12.50
C GLU A 77 3.05 19.93 -12.66
N ALA A 78 3.73 20.43 -13.70
CA ALA A 78 3.74 21.85 -14.03
C ALA A 78 2.32 22.39 -14.32
N LEU A 79 1.46 21.60 -14.99
CA LEU A 79 0.08 22.01 -15.26
C LEU A 79 -0.75 22.08 -13.98
N ALA A 80 -0.64 21.08 -13.10
CA ALA A 80 -1.34 21.06 -11.83
C ALA A 80 -0.91 22.22 -10.93
N LEU A 81 0.40 22.52 -10.87
CA LEU A 81 0.94 23.64 -10.11
C LEU A 81 0.42 25.00 -10.60
N VAL A 82 0.44 25.24 -11.91
CA VAL A 82 -0.07 26.50 -12.50
C VAL A 82 -1.54 26.72 -12.12
N TRP A 83 -2.39 25.70 -12.26
CA TRP A 83 -3.80 25.85 -11.89
C TRP A 83 -4.02 25.97 -10.39
N THR A 84 -3.18 25.34 -9.57
CA THR A 84 -3.26 25.47 -8.11
C THR A 84 -2.88 26.87 -7.66
N ILE A 85 -1.84 27.47 -8.25
CA ILE A 85 -1.46 28.87 -8.01
C ILE A 85 -2.65 29.79 -8.32
N GLU A 86 -3.37 29.52 -9.39
CA GLU A 86 -4.54 30.32 -9.76
C GLU A 86 -5.71 30.17 -8.80
N LEU A 87 -5.94 28.95 -8.28
CA LEU A 87 -6.95 28.70 -7.24
C LEU A 87 -6.61 29.39 -5.90
N VAL A 88 -5.32 29.54 -5.59
CA VAL A 88 -4.78 30.07 -4.33
C VAL A 88 -4.26 31.50 -4.51
N SER A 89 -4.57 32.14 -5.64
CA SER A 89 -4.14 33.49 -5.93
C SER A 89 -4.61 34.44 -4.81
N PRO A 90 -3.76 35.37 -4.33
CA PRO A 90 -4.19 36.40 -3.38
C PRO A 90 -5.37 37.16 -3.98
N ASP A 91 -6.42 37.40 -3.19
CA ASP A 91 -7.68 38.00 -3.67
C ASP A 91 -8.48 37.14 -4.66
N GLY A 92 -8.08 35.88 -4.86
CA GLY A 92 -8.77 34.90 -5.70
C GLY A 92 -10.11 34.45 -5.12
N VAL A 93 -10.89 33.73 -5.93
CA VAL A 93 -12.24 33.29 -5.53
C VAL A 93 -12.20 32.43 -4.28
N LEU A 94 -11.26 31.48 -4.15
CA LEU A 94 -11.22 30.61 -2.97
C LEU A 94 -10.64 31.31 -1.74
N ASP A 95 -9.62 32.16 -1.91
CA ASP A 95 -9.01 32.96 -0.83
C ASP A 95 -10.02 33.87 -0.13
N ARG A 96 -10.90 34.54 -0.90
CA ARG A 96 -11.98 35.37 -0.35
C ARG A 96 -13.08 34.59 0.36
N ASN A 97 -13.19 33.29 0.11
CA ASN A 97 -14.37 32.50 0.45
C ASN A 97 -14.10 31.39 1.47
N PHE A 98 -12.84 31.03 1.73
CA PHE A 98 -12.40 30.01 2.68
C PHE A 98 -11.31 30.55 3.59
N SER A 99 -11.33 30.20 4.87
CA SER A 99 -10.29 30.64 5.82
C SER A 99 -9.02 29.80 5.76
N LEU A 100 -9.08 28.59 5.22
CA LEU A 100 -7.95 27.68 5.08
C LEU A 100 -7.88 27.15 3.64
N LEU A 101 -6.74 27.36 2.99
CA LEU A 101 -6.40 26.79 1.70
C LEU A 101 -5.21 25.84 1.87
N GLY A 102 -5.37 24.60 1.41
CA GLY A 102 -4.40 23.51 1.59
C GLY A 102 -4.71 22.60 2.77
N PRO A 103 -3.99 21.46 2.88
CA PRO A 103 -4.07 20.59 4.04
C PRO A 103 -3.47 21.34 5.24
N GLY A 104 -4.31 21.75 6.19
CA GLY A 104 -3.83 22.35 7.44
C GLY A 104 -2.75 21.47 8.09
N ASP A 105 -1.70 22.11 8.61
CA ASP A 105 -0.52 21.53 9.29
C ASP A 105 0.69 21.03 8.46
N THR A 106 0.87 21.44 7.20
CA THR A 106 2.17 21.22 6.52
C THR A 106 3.14 22.40 6.72
N ALA A 107 4.19 22.19 7.54
CA ALA A 107 5.32 23.10 7.72
C ALA A 107 6.08 23.47 6.42
N ALA A 108 5.72 22.84 5.28
CA ALA A 108 6.35 23.01 3.98
C ALA A 108 5.60 23.93 3.00
N GLY A 109 4.42 24.46 3.35
CA GLY A 109 3.64 25.30 2.41
C GLY A 109 3.20 24.56 1.13
N GLU A 110 3.19 23.22 1.14
CA GLU A 110 2.72 22.43 0.01
C GLU A 110 1.18 22.38 0.01
N VAL A 111 0.60 23.17 -0.89
CA VAL A 111 -0.86 23.33 -1.03
C VAL A 111 -1.49 22.23 -1.92
N LEU A 112 -0.66 21.55 -2.74
CA LEU A 112 -1.09 20.54 -3.72
C LEU A 112 -0.70 19.12 -3.28
N LEU A 113 -1.69 18.23 -3.13
CA LEU A 113 -1.48 16.83 -2.82
C LEU A 113 -1.42 15.98 -4.08
N LYS A 114 -0.32 15.25 -4.28
CA LYS A 114 -0.11 14.36 -5.44
C LYS A 114 -0.59 12.94 -5.12
N ASP A 115 -1.70 12.52 -5.72
CA ASP A 115 -2.26 11.17 -5.55
C ASP A 115 -1.68 10.19 -6.59
N SER A 116 -1.48 10.65 -7.83
CA SER A 116 -0.74 9.90 -8.86
C SER A 116 -0.13 10.85 -9.90
N ALA A 117 0.65 10.33 -10.87
CA ALA A 117 1.26 11.16 -11.94
C ALA A 117 0.25 11.86 -12.89
N HIS A 118 -1.04 11.65 -12.72
CA HIS A 118 -2.12 12.29 -13.48
C HIS A 118 -3.30 12.76 -12.60
N CYS A 119 -3.21 12.57 -11.28
CA CYS A 119 -4.26 12.94 -10.34
C CYS A 119 -3.65 13.78 -9.21
N TYR A 120 -4.11 15.03 -9.10
CA TYR A 120 -3.67 15.97 -8.08
C TYR A 120 -4.88 16.51 -7.34
N LYS A 121 -4.76 16.75 -6.04
CA LYS A 121 -5.85 17.15 -5.16
C LYS A 121 -5.48 18.40 -4.38
N PHE A 122 -6.42 19.32 -4.27
CA PHE A 122 -6.32 20.54 -3.50
C PHE A 122 -7.52 20.62 -2.55
N TRP A 123 -7.30 21.07 -1.32
CA TRP A 123 -8.32 21.16 -0.28
C TRP A 123 -8.52 22.61 0.16
N ALA A 124 -9.75 23.01 0.43
CA ALA A 124 -10.08 24.28 1.08
C ALA A 124 -11.15 24.06 2.16
N SER A 125 -11.06 24.75 3.29
CA SER A 125 -12.01 24.61 4.41
C SER A 125 -12.22 25.92 5.17
N GLY A 126 -13.20 25.92 6.08
CA GLY A 126 -13.53 27.09 6.90
C GLY A 126 -14.53 28.07 6.25
N ARG A 127 -15.36 27.58 5.33
CA ARG A 127 -16.54 28.30 4.82
C ARG A 127 -17.81 27.81 5.51
N ARG A 128 -18.83 28.66 5.63
CA ARG A 128 -20.16 28.31 6.16
C ARG A 128 -20.84 27.22 5.31
N PHE A 129 -21.66 26.38 5.93
CA PHE A 129 -22.46 25.29 5.31
C PHE A 129 -21.68 24.12 4.70
N CYS A 130 -20.39 24.25 4.44
CA CYS A 130 -19.52 23.17 3.97
C CYS A 130 -18.43 22.83 4.98
N GLN A 131 -18.07 21.54 5.04
CA GLN A 131 -16.92 21.08 5.81
C GLN A 131 -15.61 21.36 5.08
N GLY A 132 -15.65 21.22 3.76
CA GLY A 132 -14.53 21.49 2.88
C GLY A 132 -14.88 21.31 1.41
N LEU A 133 -14.02 21.87 0.58
CA LEU A 133 -13.99 21.73 -0.86
C LEU A 133 -12.76 20.91 -1.23
N LEU A 134 -12.95 19.87 -2.03
CA LEU A 134 -11.91 19.06 -2.64
C LEU A 134 -11.90 19.34 -4.15
N ALA A 135 -10.84 19.97 -4.63
CA ALA A 135 -10.60 20.14 -6.05
C ALA A 135 -9.68 19.03 -6.55
N THR A 136 -10.16 18.20 -7.48
CA THR A 136 -9.40 17.08 -8.05
C THR A 136 -9.06 17.34 -9.53
N PHE A 137 -7.78 17.48 -9.82
CA PHE A 137 -7.24 17.55 -11.18
C PHE A 137 -7.06 16.15 -11.75
N SER A 138 -7.90 15.77 -12.72
CA SER A 138 -7.78 14.55 -13.50
C SER A 138 -7.18 14.85 -14.86
N LEU A 139 -5.85 14.77 -14.95
CA LEU A 139 -5.08 15.11 -16.14
C LEU A 139 -4.98 13.92 -17.11
N VAL A 140 -4.78 14.21 -18.39
CA VAL A 140 -4.46 13.21 -19.42
C VAL A 140 -3.14 12.51 -19.05
N ARG A 141 -3.07 11.20 -19.27
CA ARG A 141 -1.93 10.34 -18.87
C ARG A 141 -0.73 10.48 -19.81
N ARG A 142 -0.14 11.67 -19.88
CA ARG A 142 1.00 12.01 -20.75
C ARG A 142 2.23 11.12 -20.51
N GLN A 143 2.41 10.63 -19.28
CA GLN A 143 3.50 9.74 -18.90
C GLN A 143 3.38 8.32 -19.47
N ASP A 144 2.19 7.91 -19.89
CA ASP A 144 1.93 6.59 -20.48
C ASP A 144 1.65 6.77 -21.97
N LEU A 145 2.60 6.40 -22.83
CA LEU A 145 2.50 6.63 -24.27
C LEU A 145 1.28 5.94 -24.89
N MET A 146 0.92 4.75 -24.43
CA MET A 146 -0.23 4.00 -24.94
C MET A 146 -1.53 4.67 -24.51
N ALA A 147 -1.65 4.98 -23.21
CA ALA A 147 -2.82 5.67 -22.70
C ALA A 147 -2.96 7.06 -23.34
N TYR A 148 -1.87 7.83 -23.43
CA TYR A 148 -1.85 9.15 -24.06
C TYR A 148 -2.33 9.09 -25.51
N THR A 149 -1.86 8.12 -26.29
CA THR A 149 -2.29 7.96 -27.69
C THR A 149 -3.79 7.66 -27.79
N VAL A 150 -4.30 6.71 -27.00
CA VAL A 150 -5.73 6.37 -26.98
C VAL A 150 -6.58 7.55 -26.49
N GLN A 151 -6.14 8.25 -25.45
CA GLN A 151 -6.85 9.38 -24.87
C GLN A 151 -6.87 10.58 -25.83
N LYS A 152 -5.78 10.82 -26.56
CA LYS A 152 -5.68 11.85 -27.60
C LYS A 152 -6.59 11.53 -28.79
N LEU A 153 -6.64 10.28 -29.24
CA LEU A 153 -7.57 9.84 -30.29
C LEU A 153 -9.04 9.97 -29.86
N ARG A 154 -9.32 9.77 -28.57
CA ARG A 154 -10.66 9.97 -27.98
C ARG A 154 -10.98 11.43 -27.65
N GLY A 155 -10.07 12.36 -27.91
CA GLY A 155 -10.26 13.78 -27.60
C GLY A 155 -10.42 14.10 -26.10
N GLN A 156 -9.87 13.25 -25.21
CA GLN A 156 -9.95 13.51 -23.77
C GLN A 156 -9.16 14.77 -23.40
N ARG A 157 -9.77 15.60 -22.55
CA ARG A 157 -9.18 16.82 -22.00
C ARG A 157 -8.85 16.65 -20.53
N ASP A 158 -7.95 17.49 -20.02
CA ASP A 158 -7.68 17.60 -18.59
C ASP A 158 -8.93 18.14 -17.89
N ASN A 159 -9.29 17.59 -16.73
CA ASN A 159 -10.51 17.95 -16.02
C ASN A 159 -10.22 18.40 -14.58
N LEU A 160 -11.06 19.30 -14.09
CA LEU A 160 -11.13 19.71 -12.70
C LEU A 160 -12.51 19.36 -12.16
N GLU A 161 -12.52 18.61 -11.06
CA GLU A 161 -13.74 18.26 -10.34
C GLU A 161 -13.73 18.94 -8.98
N LEU A 162 -14.74 19.76 -8.72
CA LEU A 162 -14.95 20.43 -7.45
C LEU A 162 -15.99 19.63 -6.66
N GLU A 163 -15.56 18.99 -5.59
CA GLU A 163 -16.41 18.28 -4.64
C GLU A 163 -16.54 19.11 -3.36
N VAL A 164 -17.72 19.69 -3.13
CA VAL A 164 -18.05 20.41 -1.88
C VAL A 164 -18.84 19.48 -0.98
N ARG A 165 -18.27 19.18 0.19
CA ARG A 165 -18.93 18.36 1.22
C ARG A 165 -19.69 19.26 2.16
N MET A 166 -21.00 19.05 2.25
CA MET A 166 -21.90 19.83 3.08
C MET A 166 -21.87 19.34 4.53
N ASN A 167 -22.20 20.21 5.48
CA ASN A 167 -22.38 19.80 6.89
C ASN A 167 -23.61 18.87 7.05
N GLU A 168 -23.65 18.06 8.12
CA GLU A 168 -24.76 17.11 8.37
C GLU A 168 -26.16 17.75 8.42
N SER A 169 -26.24 19.01 8.86
CA SER A 169 -27.47 19.81 8.89
C SER A 169 -27.65 20.73 7.68
N GLY A 170 -26.72 20.71 6.73
CA GLY A 170 -26.55 21.71 5.69
C GLY A 170 -27.24 21.41 4.36
N MET A 171 -27.84 20.24 4.17
CA MET A 171 -28.51 19.91 2.90
C MET A 171 -29.75 19.04 3.13
N PRO A 172 -30.94 19.47 2.67
CA PRO A 172 -32.13 18.64 2.77
C PRO A 172 -32.07 17.45 1.80
N PRO A 173 -32.88 16.40 2.01
CA PRO A 173 -32.86 15.20 1.18
C PRO A 173 -33.27 15.52 -0.27
N LEU A 174 -32.29 15.61 -1.17
CA LEU A 174 -32.50 15.88 -2.59
C LEU A 174 -31.40 15.27 -3.45
N VAL A 175 -31.79 14.85 -4.65
CA VAL A 175 -30.88 14.44 -5.72
C VAL A 175 -31.21 15.24 -6.98
N LEU A 176 -30.19 15.88 -7.56
CA LEU A 176 -30.27 16.69 -8.77
C LEU A 176 -29.00 16.52 -9.61
N ALA A 177 -29.17 16.24 -10.89
CA ALA A 177 -28.08 16.21 -11.86
C ALA A 177 -28.41 17.05 -13.10
N VAL A 178 -27.43 17.84 -13.56
CA VAL A 178 -27.50 18.62 -14.79
C VAL A 178 -26.30 18.26 -15.64
N ALA A 179 -26.52 17.74 -16.85
CA ALA A 179 -25.44 17.32 -17.74
C ALA A 179 -25.88 17.35 -19.21
N PRO A 180 -24.93 17.38 -20.17
CA PRO A 180 -25.23 17.14 -21.58
C PRO A 180 -25.91 15.77 -21.79
N PRO A 181 -26.74 15.57 -22.83
CA PRO A 181 -27.57 14.37 -22.97
C PRO A 181 -26.80 13.04 -22.92
N ALA A 182 -25.61 12.97 -23.51
CA ALA A 182 -24.79 11.77 -23.48
C ALA A 182 -24.28 11.45 -22.06
N THR A 183 -23.77 12.47 -21.37
CA THR A 183 -23.28 12.36 -19.98
C THR A 183 -24.43 12.10 -19.01
N ALA A 184 -25.60 12.73 -19.19
CA ALA A 184 -26.78 12.49 -18.35
C ALA A 184 -27.24 11.03 -18.45
N ARG A 185 -27.24 10.44 -19.66
CA ARG A 185 -27.51 9.00 -19.84
C ARG A 185 -26.49 8.14 -19.12
N ALA A 186 -25.19 8.47 -19.23
CA ALA A 186 -24.14 7.78 -18.49
C ALA A 186 -24.36 7.92 -16.96
N MET A 187 -24.71 9.09 -16.44
CA MET A 187 -24.95 9.28 -15.01
C MET A 187 -26.16 8.48 -14.48
N GLN A 188 -27.27 8.40 -15.22
CA GLN A 188 -28.40 7.50 -14.86
C GLN A 188 -28.02 6.03 -14.86
N GLN A 189 -26.99 5.72 -15.61
CA GLN A 189 -26.51 4.38 -15.82
C GLN A 189 -25.54 3.97 -14.70
N GLU A 190 -24.67 4.89 -14.31
CA GLU A 190 -23.54 4.68 -13.42
C GLU A 190 -23.86 4.96 -11.94
N SER A 191 -24.79 5.88 -11.64
CA SER A 191 -25.13 6.30 -10.28
C SER A 191 -26.52 5.80 -9.88
N ASP A 192 -26.56 4.97 -8.83
CA ASP A 192 -27.80 4.34 -8.36
C ASP A 192 -28.82 5.34 -7.80
N ASP A 193 -28.36 6.41 -7.14
CA ASP A 193 -29.19 7.51 -6.65
C ASP A 193 -29.94 8.22 -7.79
N ILE A 194 -29.25 8.57 -8.88
CA ILE A 194 -29.87 9.18 -10.07
C ILE A 194 -30.83 8.18 -10.73
N ARG A 195 -30.42 6.90 -10.88
CA ARG A 195 -31.24 5.88 -11.55
C ARG A 195 -32.56 5.62 -10.84
N VAL A 196 -32.53 5.58 -9.50
CA VAL A 196 -33.68 5.18 -8.69
C VAL A 196 -34.56 6.38 -8.33
N LEU A 197 -33.96 7.52 -7.97
CA LEU A 197 -34.69 8.66 -7.41
C LEU A 197 -35.03 9.72 -8.46
N CYS A 198 -34.17 9.95 -9.45
CA CYS A 198 -34.35 11.06 -10.38
C CYS A 198 -35.21 10.69 -11.59
N LYS A 199 -36.00 11.67 -12.04
CA LYS A 199 -36.70 11.65 -13.33
C LYS A 199 -36.23 12.79 -14.20
N LYS A 200 -36.35 12.63 -15.51
CA LYS A 200 -36.07 13.71 -16.46
C LYS A 200 -37.07 14.86 -16.23
N VAL A 201 -36.54 16.05 -16.04
CA VAL A 201 -37.33 17.28 -15.89
C VAL A 201 -37.34 17.99 -17.24
N GLU A 202 -38.54 18.26 -17.77
CA GLU A 202 -38.70 19.13 -18.92
C GLU A 202 -38.75 20.58 -18.43
N VAL A 203 -37.76 21.36 -18.85
CA VAL A 203 -37.66 22.78 -18.47
C VAL A 203 -38.57 23.57 -19.40
N THR A 204 -39.66 24.12 -18.87
CA THR A 204 -40.59 24.94 -19.64
C THR A 204 -40.10 26.38 -19.73
N LYS A 205 -40.26 27.00 -20.92
CA LYS A 205 -39.86 28.39 -21.16
C LYS A 205 -40.61 29.38 -20.27
N ASP A 206 -41.79 28.99 -19.78
CA ASP A 206 -42.63 29.81 -18.89
C ASP A 206 -42.01 29.98 -17.49
N ARG A 207 -41.15 29.04 -17.07
CA ARG A 207 -40.47 29.07 -15.76
C ARG A 207 -39.04 29.54 -15.85
N ILE A 208 -38.30 29.10 -16.87
CA ILE A 208 -36.93 29.56 -17.14
C ILE A 208 -36.83 29.83 -18.65
N ALA A 209 -37.07 31.08 -19.05
CA ALA A 209 -37.10 31.49 -20.45
C ALA A 209 -35.74 31.31 -21.15
N ASN A 210 -34.65 31.52 -20.41
CA ASN A 210 -33.28 31.49 -20.93
C ASN A 210 -32.55 30.17 -20.66
N TRP A 211 -33.22 29.01 -20.58
CA TRP A 211 -32.52 27.74 -20.38
C TRP A 211 -31.72 27.28 -21.64
N PRO A 212 -30.52 26.66 -21.49
CA PRO A 212 -29.74 26.13 -22.60
C PRO A 212 -30.34 24.86 -23.22
N ASP A 213 -30.48 24.83 -24.56
CA ASP A 213 -31.18 23.76 -25.29
C ASP A 213 -30.46 22.39 -25.25
N ARG A 214 -29.18 22.34 -24.86
CA ARG A 214 -28.35 21.12 -24.85
C ARG A 214 -28.00 20.61 -23.45
N LEU A 215 -28.78 20.98 -22.43
CA LEU A 215 -28.65 20.43 -21.08
C LEU A 215 -29.85 19.57 -20.71
N THR A 216 -29.59 18.39 -20.16
CA THR A 216 -30.61 17.51 -19.58
C THR A 216 -30.59 17.64 -18.06
N VAL A 217 -31.77 17.83 -17.48
CA VAL A 217 -31.97 17.92 -16.04
C VAL A 217 -32.63 16.63 -15.55
N LEU A 218 -32.03 16.04 -14.52
CA LEU A 218 -32.54 14.87 -13.82
C LEU A 218 -32.71 15.27 -12.37
N ALA A 219 -33.92 15.24 -11.84
CA ALA A 219 -34.17 15.63 -10.46
C ALA A 219 -35.15 14.66 -9.81
N GLU A 220 -34.98 14.46 -8.50
CA GLU A 220 -35.99 13.76 -7.69
C GLU A 220 -37.34 14.51 -7.73
N GLN A 221 -37.27 15.84 -7.67
CA GLN A 221 -38.42 16.74 -7.75
C GLN A 221 -38.11 17.93 -8.64
N ALA A 222 -38.96 18.19 -9.64
CA ALA A 222 -38.80 19.32 -10.54
C ALA A 222 -38.80 20.68 -9.80
N SER A 223 -39.60 20.79 -8.73
CA SER A 223 -39.65 22.01 -7.91
C SER A 223 -38.30 22.36 -7.27
N SER A 224 -37.55 21.36 -6.79
CA SER A 224 -36.21 21.59 -6.23
C SER A 224 -35.22 22.13 -7.26
N PHE A 225 -35.31 21.69 -8.52
CA PHE A 225 -34.51 22.27 -9.60
C PHE A 225 -34.84 23.76 -9.82
N TYR A 226 -36.11 24.11 -9.95
CA TYR A 226 -36.52 25.50 -10.18
C TYR A 226 -36.17 26.42 -9.00
N SER A 227 -36.26 25.93 -7.75
CA SER A 227 -35.87 26.71 -6.58
C SER A 227 -34.36 26.99 -6.50
N LEU A 228 -33.53 26.06 -6.96
CA LEU A 228 -32.07 26.20 -6.92
C LEU A 228 -31.53 27.05 -8.10
N MET A 229 -32.21 27.02 -9.24
CA MET A 229 -31.86 27.83 -10.42
C MET A 229 -32.34 29.28 -10.27
N THR A 230 -31.76 29.99 -9.32
CA THR A 230 -32.03 31.42 -9.08
C THR A 230 -31.60 32.30 -10.26
N PRO A 231 -32.17 33.51 -10.44
CA PRO A 231 -31.75 34.43 -11.49
C PRO A 231 -30.24 34.68 -11.50
N GLN A 232 -29.64 34.84 -10.32
CA GLN A 232 -28.19 35.03 -10.16
C GLN A 232 -27.38 33.83 -10.69
N LEU A 233 -27.82 32.60 -10.42
CA LEU A 233 -27.12 31.41 -10.89
C LEU A 233 -27.29 31.21 -12.42
N LEU A 234 -28.45 31.61 -12.96
CA LEU A 234 -28.70 31.62 -14.40
C LEU A 234 -27.83 32.67 -15.10
N GLU A 235 -27.74 33.88 -14.60
CA GLU A 235 -26.87 34.93 -15.17
C GLU A 235 -25.38 34.58 -15.08
N LEU A 236 -24.97 33.82 -14.05
CA LEU A 236 -23.57 33.44 -13.86
C LEU A 236 -23.11 32.29 -14.75
N ALA A 237 -23.91 31.21 -14.83
CA ALA A 237 -23.43 29.96 -15.42
C ALA A 237 -24.44 29.16 -16.24
N PHE A 238 -25.73 29.14 -15.85
CA PHE A 238 -26.70 28.20 -16.44
C PHE A 238 -27.74 28.82 -17.36
N GLY A 239 -27.74 30.14 -17.55
CA GLY A 239 -28.57 30.83 -18.55
C GLY A 239 -27.95 30.71 -19.94
N ARG A 240 -28.78 30.82 -20.98
CA ARG A 240 -28.41 30.55 -22.38
C ARG A 240 -27.18 31.36 -22.83
N GLU A 241 -27.16 32.65 -22.55
CA GLU A 241 -26.06 33.54 -22.93
C GLU A 241 -24.81 33.29 -22.08
N ALA A 242 -24.99 33.11 -20.76
CA ALA A 242 -23.89 32.85 -19.83
C ALA A 242 -23.24 31.47 -20.04
N PHE A 243 -24.03 30.47 -20.45
CA PHE A 243 -23.58 29.09 -20.64
C PHE A 243 -22.87 28.87 -21.97
N GLU A 244 -23.17 29.64 -23.02
CA GLU A 244 -22.55 29.45 -24.34
C GLU A 244 -21.00 29.47 -24.31
N PRO A 245 -20.31 30.40 -23.60
CA PRO A 245 -18.85 30.33 -23.45
C PRO A 245 -18.37 29.18 -22.54
N LEU A 246 -19.17 28.75 -21.56
CA LEU A 246 -18.83 27.68 -20.61
C LEU A 246 -19.06 26.27 -21.18
N ARG A 247 -19.91 26.17 -22.20
CA ARG A 247 -20.39 24.93 -22.81
C ARG A 247 -19.30 23.96 -23.28
N PRO A 248 -18.16 24.39 -23.86
CA PRO A 248 -17.10 23.46 -24.28
C PRO A 248 -16.38 22.78 -23.10
N TYR A 249 -16.52 23.32 -21.89
CA TYR A 249 -15.80 22.90 -20.70
C TYR A 249 -16.72 22.18 -19.70
N PHE A 250 -17.98 22.57 -19.60
CA PHE A 250 -18.93 21.95 -18.67
C PHE A 250 -19.14 20.46 -18.96
N ARG A 251 -18.96 19.61 -17.93
CA ARG A 251 -19.23 18.16 -18.04
C ARG A 251 -20.51 17.76 -17.33
N PHE A 252 -20.61 18.02 -16.02
CA PHE A 252 -21.81 17.74 -15.25
C PHE A 252 -21.80 18.49 -13.92
N LEU A 253 -23.00 18.69 -13.38
CA LEU A 253 -23.28 19.06 -12.00
C LEU A 253 -24.09 17.92 -11.37
N HIS A 254 -23.66 17.41 -10.23
CA HIS A 254 -24.37 16.40 -9.46
C HIS A 254 -24.46 16.82 -8.00
N ILE A 255 -25.66 16.87 -7.47
CA ILE A 255 -25.98 17.27 -6.11
C ILE A 255 -26.74 16.10 -5.49
N THR A 256 -26.21 15.52 -4.43
CA THR A 256 -26.79 14.32 -3.81
C THR A 256 -26.62 14.35 -2.30
N ASN A 257 -27.61 13.82 -1.59
CA ASN A 257 -27.56 13.57 -0.15
C ASN A 257 -27.37 12.08 0.19
N GLU A 258 -27.12 11.24 -0.81
CA GLU A 258 -26.94 9.78 -0.69
C GLU A 258 -25.61 9.33 -1.30
N ALA A 259 -24.58 10.19 -1.24
CA ALA A 259 -23.26 9.80 -1.71
C ALA A 259 -22.74 8.59 -0.92
N PRO A 260 -22.31 7.51 -1.60
CA PRO A 260 -21.80 6.31 -0.94
C PRO A 260 -20.39 6.52 -0.32
N ASP A 261 -19.69 7.56 -0.76
CA ASP A 261 -18.26 7.76 -0.50
C ASP A 261 -17.98 8.84 0.56
N GLY A 262 -17.80 8.41 1.80
CA GLY A 262 -17.25 9.24 2.88
C GLY A 262 -18.14 9.33 4.13
N PRO A 263 -17.67 10.02 5.19
CA PRO A 263 -18.41 10.15 6.45
C PRO A 263 -19.70 10.97 6.33
N HIS A 264 -19.85 11.79 5.29
CA HIS A 264 -21.02 12.64 5.08
C HIS A 264 -21.60 12.43 3.68
N PRO A 265 -22.89 12.07 3.56
CA PRO A 265 -23.48 11.69 2.29
C PRO A 265 -23.96 12.90 1.45
N ALA A 266 -23.89 14.12 1.99
CA ALA A 266 -24.31 15.36 1.33
C ALA A 266 -23.17 16.04 0.58
N VAL A 267 -23.23 16.00 -0.75
CA VAL A 267 -22.14 16.40 -1.64
C VAL A 267 -22.64 17.13 -2.88
N ILE A 268 -21.94 18.19 -3.25
CA ILE A 268 -22.06 18.89 -4.54
C ILE A 268 -20.82 18.59 -5.36
N ARG A 269 -20.98 18.00 -6.55
CA ARG A 269 -19.92 17.72 -7.51
C ARG A 269 -20.14 18.52 -8.77
N LEU A 270 -19.21 19.43 -9.08
CA LEU A 270 -19.17 20.16 -10.33
C LEU A 270 -17.91 19.77 -11.10
N SER A 271 -18.08 19.15 -12.26
CA SER A 271 -16.98 18.68 -13.11
C SER A 271 -16.93 19.44 -14.42
N PHE A 272 -15.74 19.92 -14.79
CA PHE A 272 -15.49 20.61 -16.05
C PHE A 272 -14.08 20.31 -16.59
N SER A 273 -13.91 20.42 -17.90
CA SER A 273 -12.60 20.39 -18.54
C SER A 273 -11.88 21.71 -18.33
N LEU A 274 -10.58 21.65 -18.03
CA LEU A 274 -9.77 22.85 -17.81
C LEU A 274 -9.77 23.74 -19.08
N PRO A 275 -10.02 25.05 -18.94
CA PRO A 275 -9.95 25.97 -20.07
C PRO A 275 -8.49 26.18 -20.51
N PRO A 276 -8.25 26.82 -21.68
CA PRO A 276 -6.92 27.22 -22.11
C PRO A 276 -6.21 28.06 -21.04
N ARG A 277 -4.88 27.95 -20.97
CA ARG A 277 -4.07 28.76 -20.03
C ARG A 277 -4.35 30.25 -20.25
N GLY A 278 -4.67 30.97 -19.18
CA GLY A 278 -4.97 32.40 -19.19
C GLY A 278 -6.46 32.75 -19.19
N ASP A 279 -7.37 31.80 -19.43
CA ASP A 279 -8.82 32.01 -19.29
C ASP A 279 -9.27 31.77 -17.84
N THR A 280 -8.97 32.74 -16.97
CA THR A 280 -9.34 32.71 -15.54
C THR A 280 -10.81 33.07 -15.32
N ASP A 281 -11.44 33.80 -16.24
CA ASP A 281 -12.86 34.19 -16.15
C ASP A 281 -13.78 32.96 -16.19
N THR A 282 -13.55 32.03 -17.13
CA THR A 282 -14.30 30.78 -17.21
C THR A 282 -14.16 29.94 -15.94
N LEU A 283 -12.94 29.81 -15.41
CA LEU A 283 -12.68 29.08 -14.15
C LEU A 283 -13.41 29.74 -12.98
N ASN A 284 -13.30 31.07 -12.86
CA ASN A 284 -13.93 31.84 -11.80
C ASN A 284 -15.45 31.72 -11.82
N LYS A 285 -16.09 31.70 -12.99
CA LYS A 285 -17.54 31.46 -13.11
C LYS A 285 -17.96 30.11 -12.53
N PHE A 286 -17.21 29.03 -12.80
CA PHE A 286 -17.50 27.72 -12.22
C PHE A 286 -17.26 27.68 -10.69
N LEU A 287 -16.18 28.31 -10.21
CA LEU A 287 -15.89 28.41 -8.77
C LEU A 287 -16.99 29.20 -8.04
N VAL A 288 -17.36 30.37 -8.54
CA VAL A 288 -18.43 31.18 -7.94
C VAL A 288 -19.77 30.43 -8.01
N ALA A 289 -20.05 29.71 -9.10
CA ALA A 289 -21.28 28.95 -9.25
C ALA A 289 -21.41 27.82 -8.21
N VAL A 290 -20.34 27.05 -7.96
CA VAL A 290 -20.38 25.97 -6.95
C VAL A 290 -20.51 26.51 -5.54
N LEU A 291 -19.90 27.66 -5.24
CA LEU A 291 -19.99 28.31 -3.93
C LEU A 291 -21.37 28.91 -3.70
N LEU A 292 -21.95 29.57 -4.70
CA LEU A 292 -23.33 30.07 -4.64
C LEU A 292 -24.33 28.91 -4.46
N LEU A 293 -24.12 27.79 -5.16
CA LEU A 293 -24.94 26.59 -4.96
C LEU A 293 -24.85 26.04 -3.53
N ALA A 294 -23.65 26.03 -2.94
CA ALA A 294 -23.46 25.60 -1.56
C ALA A 294 -24.22 26.50 -0.57
N ASP A 295 -24.19 27.83 -0.76
CA ASP A 295 -24.90 28.78 0.10
C ASP A 295 -26.43 28.68 -0.05
N LEU A 296 -26.90 28.50 -1.29
CA LEU A 296 -28.32 28.27 -1.57
C LEU A 296 -28.80 26.97 -0.92
N LEU A 297 -28.06 25.87 -1.07
CA LEU A 297 -28.42 24.58 -0.47
C LEU A 297 -28.37 24.61 1.07
N GLY A 298 -27.38 25.29 1.63
CA GLY A 298 -27.22 25.50 3.08
C GLY A 298 -28.40 26.20 3.74
N SER A 299 -29.09 27.07 3.00
CA SER A 299 -30.26 27.82 3.45
C SER A 299 -31.59 27.26 2.94
N TYR A 300 -31.55 26.33 1.99
CA TYR A 300 -32.73 25.78 1.35
C TYR A 300 -33.50 24.85 2.29
N LYS A 301 -34.80 25.13 2.43
CA LYS A 301 -35.73 24.29 3.19
C LYS A 301 -36.77 23.73 2.24
N LEU A 302 -36.90 22.41 2.22
CA LEU A 302 -37.98 21.75 1.49
C LEU A 302 -39.33 22.10 2.12
N THR A 303 -40.35 22.35 1.29
CA THR A 303 -41.73 22.50 1.76
C THR A 303 -42.22 21.18 2.38
N PRO A 304 -43.25 21.21 3.26
CA PRO A 304 -43.78 19.98 3.87
C PRO A 304 -44.19 18.91 2.85
N GLU A 305 -44.72 19.33 1.70
CA GLU A 305 -45.06 18.44 0.58
C GLU A 305 -43.82 17.79 -0.05
N GLN A 306 -42.78 18.59 -0.30
CA GLN A 306 -41.51 18.11 -0.85
C GLN A 306 -40.83 17.13 0.12
N GLN A 307 -40.85 17.41 1.43
CA GLN A 307 -40.32 16.52 2.46
C GLN A 307 -41.05 15.18 2.50
N LYS A 308 -42.39 15.21 2.49
CA LYS A 308 -43.22 14.00 2.50
C LYS A 308 -42.92 13.11 1.29
N LYS A 309 -42.85 13.71 0.10
CA LYS A 309 -42.56 12.98 -1.14
C LYS A 309 -41.13 12.45 -1.18
N ALA A 310 -40.17 13.20 -0.65
CA ALA A 310 -38.78 12.77 -0.53
C ALA A 310 -38.63 11.57 0.41
N ALA A 311 -39.36 11.56 1.54
CA ALA A 311 -39.41 10.43 2.46
C ALA A 311 -40.11 9.21 1.82
N GLU A 312 -41.20 9.41 1.08
CA GLU A 312 -41.91 8.33 0.37
C GLU A 312 -41.04 7.67 -0.71
N ASN A 313 -40.32 8.45 -1.51
CA ASN A 313 -39.40 7.92 -2.53
C ASN A 313 -38.30 7.05 -1.90
N ARG A 314 -37.75 7.47 -0.76
CA ARG A 314 -36.70 6.74 -0.02
C ARG A 314 -37.25 5.47 0.60
N ARG A 315 -38.42 5.53 1.24
CA ARG A 315 -39.11 4.33 1.75
C ARG A 315 -39.39 3.33 0.62
N ARG A 316 -39.83 3.80 -0.55
CA ARG A 316 -40.07 2.93 -1.71
C ARG A 316 -38.76 2.28 -2.20
N LYS A 317 -37.67 3.04 -2.26
CA LYS A 317 -36.33 2.51 -2.58
C LYS A 317 -35.91 1.41 -1.60
N GLU A 318 -36.01 1.67 -0.29
CA GLU A 318 -35.69 0.68 0.75
C GLU A 318 -36.57 -0.58 0.66
N GLU A 319 -37.88 -0.42 0.40
CA GLU A 319 -38.80 -1.54 0.20
C GLU A 319 -38.45 -2.35 -1.07
N GLU A 320 -38.09 -1.69 -2.18
CA GLU A 320 -37.67 -2.34 -3.42
C GLU A 320 -36.34 -3.09 -3.25
N GLU A 321 -35.38 -2.51 -2.51
CA GLU A 321 -34.09 -3.12 -2.16
C GLU A 321 -34.28 -4.33 -1.24
N ALA A 322 -35.11 -4.22 -0.20
CA ALA A 322 -35.44 -5.34 0.69
C ALA A 322 -36.16 -6.47 -0.05
N LYS A 323 -37.08 -6.15 -0.98
CA LYS A 323 -37.74 -7.15 -1.85
C LYS A 323 -36.76 -7.77 -2.85
N ALA A 324 -35.81 -7.02 -3.37
CA ALA A 324 -34.77 -7.55 -4.26
C ALA A 324 -33.82 -8.50 -3.50
N ALA A 325 -33.45 -8.12 -2.27
CA ALA A 325 -32.68 -8.96 -1.36
C ALA A 325 -33.38 -10.27 -1.00
N GLY A 326 -34.64 -10.21 -0.57
CA GLY A 326 -35.43 -11.40 -0.24
C GLY A 326 -35.56 -12.36 -1.42
N ARG A 327 -35.77 -11.83 -2.65
CA ARG A 327 -35.78 -12.64 -3.87
C ARG A 327 -34.42 -13.25 -4.20
N ALA A 328 -33.32 -12.53 -3.96
CA ALA A 328 -31.97 -13.04 -4.18
C ALA A 328 -31.62 -14.16 -3.19
N ASP A 329 -32.01 -14.01 -1.93
CA ASP A 329 -31.82 -14.99 -0.87
C ASP A 329 -32.67 -16.25 -1.12
N GLU A 330 -33.94 -16.09 -1.51
CA GLU A 330 -34.81 -17.22 -1.87
C GLU A 330 -34.29 -17.96 -3.10
N ALA A 331 -33.84 -17.23 -4.13
CA ALA A 331 -33.23 -17.83 -5.32
C ALA A 331 -31.92 -18.56 -4.97
N GLN A 332 -31.13 -18.04 -4.01
CA GLN A 332 -29.92 -18.69 -3.53
C GLN A 332 -30.22 -19.97 -2.75
N ARG A 333 -31.21 -19.94 -1.84
CA ARG A 333 -31.69 -21.12 -1.09
C ARG A 333 -32.22 -22.21 -2.02
N ARG A 334 -33.11 -21.86 -2.97
CA ARG A 334 -33.63 -22.82 -3.97
C ARG A 334 -32.52 -23.40 -4.86
N ALA A 335 -31.51 -22.60 -5.21
CA ALA A 335 -30.37 -23.08 -5.98
C ALA A 335 -29.48 -24.04 -5.16
N GLU A 336 -29.32 -23.79 -3.87
CA GLU A 336 -28.57 -24.64 -2.95
C GLU A 336 -29.29 -25.95 -2.66
N GLU A 337 -30.60 -25.91 -2.39
CA GLU A 337 -31.45 -27.10 -2.23
C GLU A 337 -31.42 -27.98 -3.47
N ARG A 338 -31.55 -27.38 -4.67
CA ARG A 338 -31.44 -28.11 -5.94
C ARG A 338 -30.04 -28.68 -6.17
N ARG A 339 -28.98 -28.07 -5.62
CA ARG A 339 -27.62 -28.60 -5.68
C ARG A 339 -27.47 -29.79 -4.72
N LYS A 340 -27.93 -29.67 -3.48
CA LYS A 340 -27.92 -30.76 -2.48
C LYS A 340 -28.72 -31.97 -2.95
N ALA A 341 -29.95 -31.78 -3.46
CA ALA A 341 -30.77 -32.86 -3.99
C ALA A 341 -30.11 -33.59 -5.18
N LYS A 342 -29.40 -32.86 -6.06
CA LYS A 342 -28.64 -33.47 -7.16
C LYS A 342 -27.44 -34.26 -6.65
N GLU A 343 -26.71 -33.73 -5.68
CA GLU A 343 -25.56 -34.41 -5.07
C GLU A 343 -25.99 -35.67 -4.32
N GLU A 344 -27.13 -35.65 -3.62
CA GLU A 344 -27.68 -36.82 -2.93
C GLU A 344 -28.17 -37.90 -3.90
N ALA A 345 -28.95 -37.53 -4.92
CA ALA A 345 -29.37 -38.47 -5.97
C ALA A 345 -28.17 -39.09 -6.72
N GLU A 346 -27.11 -38.31 -6.89
CA GLU A 346 -25.87 -38.76 -7.51
C GLU A 346 -25.03 -39.67 -6.60
N LYS A 347 -24.97 -39.39 -5.29
CA LYS A 347 -24.35 -40.26 -4.28
C LYS A 347 -25.11 -41.59 -4.16
N GLU A 348 -26.43 -41.56 -4.19
CA GLU A 348 -27.26 -42.77 -4.16
C GLU A 348 -27.06 -43.62 -5.42
N ARG A 349 -27.00 -42.98 -6.60
CA ARG A 349 -26.66 -43.68 -7.86
C ARG A 349 -25.27 -44.32 -7.81
N LEU A 350 -24.27 -43.60 -7.29
CA LEU A 350 -22.91 -44.14 -7.08
C LEU A 350 -22.91 -45.30 -6.07
N ARG A 351 -23.76 -45.28 -5.04
CA ARG A 351 -23.93 -46.38 -4.07
C ARG A 351 -24.60 -47.64 -4.64
N LYS A 352 -25.28 -47.57 -5.79
CA LYS A 352 -25.94 -48.73 -6.44
C LYS A 352 -25.06 -49.46 -7.46
N LEU A 353 -23.88 -48.94 -7.79
CA LEU A 353 -22.96 -49.52 -8.79
C LEU A 353 -22.00 -50.57 -8.17
N PRO A 354 -21.42 -51.52 -8.94
CA PRO A 354 -20.33 -52.40 -8.48
C PRO A 354 -19.01 -51.63 -8.19
N PRO A 355 -18.12 -52.13 -7.30
CA PRO A 355 -16.92 -51.41 -6.84
C PRO A 355 -16.02 -50.87 -7.97
N ASP A 356 -15.75 -51.69 -8.98
CA ASP A 356 -14.87 -51.34 -10.10
C ASP A 356 -15.47 -50.26 -11.02
N GLN A 357 -16.80 -50.23 -11.14
CA GLN A 357 -17.50 -49.21 -11.93
C GLN A 357 -17.61 -47.88 -11.18
N ARG A 358 -17.70 -47.91 -9.84
CA ARG A 358 -17.66 -46.69 -9.00
C ARG A 358 -16.33 -45.95 -9.14
N ALA A 359 -15.20 -46.67 -9.09
CA ALA A 359 -13.87 -46.06 -9.22
C ALA A 359 -13.71 -45.35 -10.58
N LYS A 360 -14.16 -45.98 -11.67
CA LYS A 360 -14.14 -45.39 -13.02
C LYS A 360 -15.06 -44.17 -13.17
N GLU A 361 -16.26 -44.18 -12.59
CA GLU A 361 -17.15 -43.01 -12.61
C GLU A 361 -16.60 -41.84 -11.77
N ILE A 362 -15.98 -42.12 -10.62
CA ILE A 362 -15.33 -41.11 -9.77
C ILE A 362 -14.15 -40.47 -10.50
N GLU A 363 -13.28 -41.26 -11.13
CA GLU A 363 -12.14 -40.77 -11.91
C GLU A 363 -12.59 -39.93 -13.12
N LYS A 364 -13.63 -40.38 -13.84
CA LYS A 364 -14.22 -39.65 -14.97
C LYS A 364 -14.80 -38.30 -14.51
N LYS A 365 -15.42 -38.25 -13.32
CA LYS A 365 -15.92 -37.00 -12.72
C LYS A 365 -14.80 -36.08 -12.29
N GLN A 366 -13.75 -36.60 -11.65
CA GLN A 366 -12.56 -35.81 -11.29
C GLN A 366 -11.94 -35.15 -12.53
N LYS A 367 -11.77 -35.92 -13.63
CA LYS A 367 -11.28 -35.38 -14.92
C LYS A 367 -12.23 -34.33 -15.51
N LEU A 368 -13.56 -34.52 -15.41
CA LEU A 368 -14.55 -33.58 -15.94
C LEU A 368 -14.63 -32.29 -15.09
N MET A 369 -14.50 -32.40 -13.77
CA MET A 369 -14.39 -31.27 -12.84
C MET A 369 -13.11 -30.48 -13.08
N MET A 370 -11.97 -31.17 -13.23
CA MET A 370 -10.68 -30.55 -13.57
C MET A 370 -10.76 -29.84 -14.92
N LYS A 371 -11.36 -30.44 -15.96
CA LYS A 371 -11.60 -29.77 -17.25
C LYS A 371 -12.52 -28.55 -17.14
N ARG A 372 -13.58 -28.61 -16.32
CA ARG A 372 -14.48 -27.47 -16.06
C ARG A 372 -13.77 -26.35 -15.30
N GLN A 373 -12.93 -26.68 -14.33
CA GLN A 373 -12.10 -25.72 -13.60
C GLN A 373 -11.08 -25.07 -14.54
N MET A 374 -10.39 -25.86 -15.36
CA MET A 374 -9.45 -25.36 -16.38
C MET A 374 -10.16 -24.48 -17.43
N SER A 375 -11.39 -24.82 -17.84
CA SER A 375 -12.20 -24.00 -18.75
C SER A 375 -12.66 -22.69 -18.11
N LYS A 376 -13.06 -22.70 -16.82
CA LYS A 376 -13.40 -21.48 -16.07
C LYS A 376 -12.16 -20.61 -15.84
N TYR A 377 -11.01 -21.22 -15.55
CA TYR A 377 -9.73 -20.55 -15.40
C TYR A 377 -9.28 -19.91 -16.71
N SER A 378 -9.40 -20.64 -17.83
CA SER A 378 -9.09 -20.13 -19.17
C SER A 378 -10.05 -19.01 -19.62
N LYS A 379 -11.37 -19.12 -19.34
CA LYS A 379 -12.34 -18.04 -19.58
C LYS A 379 -12.09 -16.82 -18.69
N LYS A 380 -11.69 -16.99 -17.42
CA LYS A 380 -11.29 -15.89 -16.53
C LYS A 380 -9.98 -15.25 -16.97
N ILE A 381 -9.01 -16.01 -17.48
CA ILE A 381 -7.76 -15.49 -18.06
C ILE A 381 -8.06 -14.72 -19.34
N CYS A 382 -8.94 -15.21 -20.21
CA CYS A 382 -9.32 -14.53 -21.43
C CYS A 382 -10.12 -13.24 -21.14
N ALA A 383 -11.02 -13.27 -20.15
CA ALA A 383 -11.71 -12.07 -19.65
C ALA A 383 -10.75 -11.08 -18.94
N ARG A 384 -9.70 -11.56 -18.25
CA ARG A 384 -8.63 -10.73 -17.65
C ARG A 384 -7.62 -10.19 -18.68
N ALA A 385 -7.41 -10.90 -19.79
CA ALA A 385 -6.56 -10.47 -20.88
C ALA A 385 -7.28 -9.40 -21.74
N SER A 386 -8.61 -9.53 -21.91
CA SER A 386 -9.43 -8.54 -22.61
C SER A 386 -9.76 -7.30 -21.76
N SER A 387 -9.57 -7.34 -20.43
CA SER A 387 -9.78 -6.19 -19.53
C SER A 387 -8.52 -5.35 -19.24
N ARG A 388 -7.43 -5.56 -19.99
CA ARG A 388 -6.28 -4.65 -20.01
C ARG A 388 -6.24 -3.82 -21.31
N ALA A 389 -7.33 -3.08 -21.55
CA ALA A 389 -7.47 -1.72 -22.11
C ALA A 389 -8.75 -1.58 -22.96
N PRO A 390 -9.51 -0.47 -22.93
CA PRO A 390 -9.81 0.45 -21.81
C PRO A 390 -11.09 0.01 -21.07
N HIS A 391 -11.37 0.61 -19.90
CA HIS A 391 -12.61 0.40 -19.13
C HIS A 391 -13.87 0.45 -20.04
N PRO A 392 -14.79 -0.52 -19.94
CA PRO A 392 -16.19 -0.25 -20.22
C PRO A 392 -16.76 0.57 -19.05
N THR A 393 -17.67 1.47 -19.41
CA THR A 393 -18.56 2.21 -18.53
C THR A 393 -19.21 1.33 -17.44
N PRO A 394 -19.54 1.88 -16.26
CA PRO A 394 -20.34 1.24 -15.23
C PRO A 394 -21.74 0.88 -15.77
N HIS A 395 -21.83 -0.32 -16.32
CA HIS A 395 -23.07 -1.07 -16.46
C HIS A 395 -22.77 -2.55 -16.34
N GLN A 396 -23.58 -3.22 -15.52
CA GLN A 396 -23.72 -4.66 -15.38
C GLN A 396 -22.62 -5.40 -14.58
N LEU A 397 -22.80 -5.40 -13.26
CA LEU A 397 -23.06 -6.63 -12.50
C LEU A 397 -23.59 -6.23 -11.11
N GLY A 398 -24.91 -6.04 -11.05
CA GLY A 398 -25.65 -6.10 -9.80
C GLY A 398 -25.76 -7.54 -9.30
N ALA A 399 -25.97 -7.64 -7.98
CA ALA A 399 -26.31 -8.82 -7.20
C ALA A 399 -25.18 -9.83 -6.93
N ARG A 400 -24.46 -9.59 -5.84
CA ARG A 400 -24.39 -10.48 -4.66
C ARG A 400 -23.27 -10.01 -3.75
N THR A 401 -23.63 -9.44 -2.60
CA THR A 401 -23.15 -9.82 -1.24
C THR A 401 -23.85 -8.85 -0.29
N MET A 402 -24.91 -9.33 0.37
CA MET A 402 -25.58 -8.58 1.42
C MET A 402 -24.84 -8.70 2.76
N GLN A 403 -24.92 -7.58 3.47
CA GLN A 403 -24.62 -7.25 4.86
C GLN A 403 -24.66 -8.40 5.89
N ALA A 404 -23.70 -8.36 6.80
CA ALA A 404 -23.90 -8.71 8.19
C ALA A 404 -23.18 -7.67 9.08
N THR A 405 -23.91 -6.69 9.59
CA THR A 405 -23.47 -5.87 10.73
C THR A 405 -24.61 -5.81 11.74
N ALA A 406 -24.45 -6.56 12.83
CA ALA A 406 -25.31 -6.50 14.00
C ALA A 406 -25.02 -5.22 14.79
N SER A 407 -26.07 -4.46 15.06
CA SER A 407 -26.07 -3.28 15.94
C SER A 407 -26.06 -3.72 17.40
N VAL A 408 -25.07 -3.28 18.19
CA VAL A 408 -25.18 -3.25 19.65
C VAL A 408 -25.18 -1.80 20.11
N ARG A 409 -26.34 -1.37 20.63
CA ARG A 409 -26.62 -0.05 21.20
C ARG A 409 -26.41 -0.17 22.71
N ALA A 410 -25.42 0.51 23.27
CA ALA A 410 -25.26 0.62 24.73
C ALA A 410 -25.43 2.09 25.15
N GLN A 411 -26.36 2.29 26.07
CA GLN A 411 -26.85 3.55 26.61
C GLN A 411 -25.82 4.20 27.53
N PHE A 412 -25.54 5.49 27.35
CA PHE A 412 -24.85 6.30 28.36
C PHE A 412 -25.89 7.00 29.24
N VAL A 413 -25.80 6.72 30.54
CA VAL A 413 -26.62 7.30 31.61
C VAL A 413 -26.15 8.73 31.91
N ALA A 414 -27.12 9.64 32.03
CA ALA A 414 -26.91 11.04 32.37
C ALA A 414 -26.51 11.22 33.84
N ALA A 415 -25.50 12.06 34.10
CA ALA A 415 -25.19 12.57 35.44
C ALA A 415 -25.38 14.10 35.47
N ARG A 416 -26.11 14.57 36.49
CA ARG A 416 -26.46 15.97 36.78
C ARG A 416 -25.28 16.77 37.37
N PRO A 417 -25.32 18.12 37.35
CA PRO A 417 -24.19 18.97 37.68
C PRO A 417 -24.10 19.28 39.19
N ALA A 418 -22.87 19.43 39.71
CA ALA A 418 -22.62 19.90 41.07
C ALA A 418 -21.89 21.26 41.07
N ALA A 419 -22.54 22.19 41.78
CA ALA A 419 -22.13 23.43 42.43
C ALA A 419 -20.80 24.13 42.09
N ARG A 420 -20.95 25.41 41.73
CA ARG A 420 -19.98 26.50 41.79
C ARG A 420 -19.37 26.65 43.19
N THR A 421 -18.05 26.83 43.25
CA THR A 421 -17.40 27.67 44.27
C THR A 421 -16.35 28.55 43.60
N SER A 422 -16.43 29.84 43.92
CA SER A 422 -15.62 30.92 43.37
C SER A 422 -14.30 31.08 44.12
N VAL A 423 -13.18 31.11 43.42
CA VAL A 423 -11.95 31.74 43.91
C VAL A 423 -11.41 32.65 42.82
N ARG A 424 -11.43 33.96 43.09
CA ARG A 424 -10.77 35.02 42.33
C ARG A 424 -9.26 34.87 42.49
N ARG A 425 -8.51 34.77 41.39
CA ARG A 425 -7.11 35.24 41.35
C ARG A 425 -6.77 35.85 39.99
N SER A 426 -6.51 37.15 40.07
CA SER A 426 -5.70 38.03 39.21
C SER A 426 -5.39 37.62 37.77
N VAL A 427 -5.84 38.50 36.86
CA VAL A 427 -5.44 38.63 35.46
C VAL A 427 -3.92 38.70 35.33
N ALA A 428 -3.33 37.72 34.66
CA ALA A 428 -2.04 37.84 34.01
C ALA A 428 -2.26 37.70 32.50
N ALA A 429 -1.81 38.71 31.75
CA ALA A 429 -1.85 38.72 30.30
C ALA A 429 -1.16 37.46 29.74
N PRO A 430 -1.67 36.81 28.67
CA PRO A 430 -0.92 35.77 28.00
C PRO A 430 0.25 36.46 27.30
N VAL A 431 1.42 36.38 27.93
CA VAL A 431 2.71 36.57 27.28
C VAL A 431 2.71 35.60 26.09
N ARG A 432 2.80 36.16 24.88
CA ARG A 432 3.13 35.42 23.66
C ARG A 432 4.42 34.66 23.93
N ALA A 433 4.32 33.37 24.26
CA ALA A 433 5.40 32.45 24.06
C ALA A 433 5.54 32.30 22.53
N ALA A 434 6.44 33.10 21.96
CA ALA A 434 7.01 32.77 20.66
C ALA A 434 7.64 31.39 20.82
N ALA A 435 6.99 30.36 20.27
CA ALA A 435 7.59 29.05 20.14
C ALA A 435 8.79 29.20 19.21
N ALA A 436 9.97 29.34 19.80
CA ALA A 436 11.23 29.12 19.12
C ALA A 436 11.24 27.62 18.73
N GLN A 437 10.77 27.30 17.53
CA GLN A 437 10.94 25.97 16.95
C GLN A 437 12.36 25.86 16.40
N GLY A 438 13.33 25.72 17.31
CA GLY A 438 14.60 25.08 16.97
C GLY A 438 14.42 23.57 16.96
N GLU A 439 15.08 22.87 16.03
CA GLU A 439 15.14 21.40 16.08
C GLU A 439 15.70 20.97 17.45
N MET A 440 14.92 20.20 18.22
CA MET A 440 15.40 19.65 19.49
C MET A 440 16.35 18.50 19.19
N VAL A 441 17.65 18.77 19.32
CA VAL A 441 18.72 17.79 19.14
C VAL A 441 19.33 17.51 20.50
N ASN A 442 19.56 16.24 20.85
CA ASN A 442 20.27 15.90 22.08
C ASN A 442 21.79 16.09 21.94
N ASP A 443 22.53 15.94 23.05
CA ASP A 443 24.00 16.12 23.08
C ASP A 443 24.77 15.18 22.14
N MET A 444 24.12 14.11 21.66
CA MET A 444 24.67 13.12 20.71
C MET A 444 24.28 13.39 19.24
N GLY A 445 23.57 14.48 18.95
CA GLY A 445 23.16 14.84 17.59
C GLY A 445 21.89 14.14 17.09
N PHE A 446 21.12 13.46 17.97
CA PHE A 446 19.85 12.83 17.59
C PHE A 446 18.68 13.81 17.67
N LYS A 447 17.84 13.80 16.65
CA LYS A 447 16.59 14.56 16.64
C LYS A 447 15.58 13.95 17.60
N LEU A 448 14.91 14.80 18.37
CA LEU A 448 13.92 14.42 19.38
C LEU A 448 12.55 15.00 19.03
N MET A 449 11.49 14.21 19.17
CA MET A 449 10.11 14.71 19.07
C MET A 449 9.71 15.50 20.32
N ARG A 450 10.24 15.08 21.48
CA ARG A 450 10.14 15.71 22.80
C ARG A 450 11.29 15.20 23.66
N LYS A 451 11.57 15.83 24.79
CA LYS A 451 12.66 15.42 25.71
C LYS A 451 12.61 13.90 25.99
N GLY A 452 13.70 13.19 25.69
CA GLY A 452 13.84 11.74 25.88
C GLY A 452 13.13 10.85 24.86
N VAL A 453 12.38 11.41 23.90
CA VAL A 453 11.72 10.64 22.83
C VAL A 453 12.37 10.96 21.50
N LYS A 454 13.07 9.96 20.97
CA LYS A 454 13.82 10.06 19.73
C LYS A 454 12.86 10.09 18.53
N GLU A 455 13.12 10.97 17.57
CA GLU A 455 12.51 10.87 16.25
C GLU A 455 13.10 9.64 15.55
N ALA A 456 12.25 8.72 15.11
CA ALA A 456 12.70 7.55 14.38
C ALA A 456 13.50 7.96 13.14
N ALA A 457 14.61 7.28 12.89
CA ALA A 457 15.48 7.56 11.76
C ALA A 457 14.68 7.66 10.46
N LYS A 458 14.96 8.70 9.66
CA LYS A 458 14.28 8.93 8.37
C LYS A 458 14.27 7.66 7.53
N GLU A 459 13.12 7.33 6.95
CA GLU A 459 12.96 6.16 6.10
C GLU A 459 13.94 6.22 4.93
N THR A 460 14.94 5.34 4.96
CA THR A 460 15.82 5.01 3.84
C THR A 460 15.42 3.65 3.27
N ILE A 461 16.07 3.22 2.19
CA ILE A 461 15.82 1.87 1.66
C ILE A 461 16.42 0.79 2.60
N LEU A 462 17.36 1.17 3.48
CA LEU A 462 18.03 0.32 4.46
C LEU A 462 17.42 0.34 5.87
N THR A 463 16.46 1.21 6.13
CA THR A 463 15.74 1.23 7.42
C THR A 463 14.58 0.24 7.37
N PRO A 464 14.29 -0.46 8.49
CA PRO A 464 13.14 -1.36 8.57
C PRO A 464 11.85 -0.66 8.14
N ARG A 465 11.05 -1.32 7.29
CA ARG A 465 9.78 -0.80 6.78
C ARG A 465 8.60 -1.48 7.45
N PHE A 466 7.47 -0.78 7.49
CA PHE A 466 6.20 -1.38 7.88
C PHE A 466 5.57 -2.11 6.69
N TYR A 467 5.26 -3.39 6.86
CA TYR A 467 4.72 -4.22 5.79
C TYR A 467 3.21 -4.42 5.91
N THR A 468 2.56 -4.59 4.76
CA THR A 468 1.15 -5.00 4.66
C THR A 468 0.97 -5.96 3.49
N THR A 469 -0.15 -6.67 3.45
CA THR A 469 -0.40 -7.71 2.46
C THR A 469 -1.84 -7.72 1.97
N ASP A 470 -2.11 -8.55 0.96
CA ASP A 470 -3.45 -8.82 0.47
C ASP A 470 -4.17 -9.76 1.46
N PHE A 471 -4.82 -9.17 2.45
CA PHE A 471 -5.46 -9.91 3.54
C PHE A 471 -6.59 -10.82 3.05
N ASP A 472 -7.26 -10.49 1.96
CA ASP A 472 -8.31 -11.33 1.39
C ASP A 472 -7.70 -12.57 0.75
N GLU A 473 -6.57 -12.43 0.05
CA GLU A 473 -5.81 -13.57 -0.48
C GLU A 473 -5.22 -14.42 0.66
N VAL A 474 -4.82 -13.82 1.80
CA VAL A 474 -4.41 -14.59 3.00
C VAL A 474 -5.58 -15.33 3.64
N ASP A 475 -6.76 -14.70 3.74
CA ASP A 475 -7.98 -15.39 4.17
C ASP A 475 -8.28 -16.58 3.26
N GLU A 476 -8.23 -16.40 1.93
CA GLU A 476 -8.44 -17.52 0.99
C GLU A 476 -7.47 -18.69 1.21
N ILE A 477 -6.23 -18.41 1.62
CA ILE A 477 -5.21 -19.43 1.89
C ILE A 477 -5.56 -20.27 3.12
N PHE A 478 -5.94 -19.61 4.22
CA PHE A 478 -6.13 -20.25 5.52
C PHE A 478 -7.58 -20.62 5.84
N ASN A 479 -8.55 -20.13 5.07
CA ASN A 479 -9.96 -20.37 5.32
C ASN A 479 -10.29 -21.87 5.15
N LEU A 480 -10.87 -22.45 6.19
CA LEU A 480 -11.16 -23.89 6.27
C LEU A 480 -12.19 -24.35 5.23
N GLU A 481 -13.11 -23.47 4.81
CA GLU A 481 -14.11 -23.79 3.79
C GLU A 481 -13.51 -23.75 2.37
N LYS A 482 -12.63 -22.77 2.11
CA LYS A 482 -12.01 -22.57 0.79
C LYS A 482 -10.83 -23.51 0.57
N ASN A 483 -10.12 -23.89 1.63
CA ASN A 483 -8.97 -24.77 1.61
C ASN A 483 -9.10 -25.90 2.66
N PRO A 484 -9.94 -26.92 2.39
CA PRO A 484 -10.20 -27.99 3.35
C PRO A 484 -9.02 -28.96 3.55
N ASN A 485 -7.96 -28.85 2.74
CA ASN A 485 -6.79 -29.72 2.80
C ASN A 485 -5.64 -29.14 3.64
N LEU A 486 -5.90 -28.07 4.40
CA LEU A 486 -4.89 -27.52 5.31
C LEU A 486 -4.45 -28.59 6.31
N PRO A 487 -3.14 -28.70 6.60
CA PRO A 487 -2.61 -29.66 7.57
C PRO A 487 -2.94 -29.22 9.01
N MET A 488 -4.21 -29.34 9.38
CA MET A 488 -4.72 -28.81 10.65
C MET A 488 -4.11 -29.50 11.87
N GLU A 489 -3.66 -30.74 11.76
CA GLU A 489 -2.96 -31.45 12.83
C GLU A 489 -1.62 -30.78 13.17
N GLU A 490 -0.80 -30.47 12.15
CA GLU A 490 0.47 -29.77 12.30
C GLU A 490 0.26 -28.34 12.84
N LEU A 491 -0.73 -27.61 12.28
CA LEU A 491 -1.07 -26.26 12.74
C LEU A 491 -1.59 -26.26 14.19
N THR A 492 -2.35 -27.28 14.60
CA THR A 492 -2.82 -27.40 15.99
C THR A 492 -1.67 -27.74 16.93
N ALA A 493 -0.76 -28.63 16.54
CA ALA A 493 0.44 -28.93 17.32
C ALA A 493 1.31 -27.68 17.52
N MET A 494 1.44 -26.86 16.47
CA MET A 494 2.13 -25.57 16.57
C MET A 494 1.42 -24.60 17.50
N LEU A 495 0.09 -24.48 17.42
CA LEU A 495 -0.68 -23.65 18.35
C LEU A 495 -0.41 -24.04 19.81
N GLU A 496 -0.40 -25.33 20.12
CA GLU A 496 -0.08 -25.81 21.47
C GLU A 496 1.35 -25.45 21.89
N GLU A 497 2.31 -25.51 20.97
CA GLU A 497 3.68 -25.07 21.26
C GLU A 497 3.78 -23.57 21.54
N PHE A 498 3.05 -22.71 20.80
CA PHE A 498 2.97 -21.27 21.07
C PHE A 498 2.27 -20.93 22.40
N ARG A 499 1.24 -21.70 22.78
CA ARG A 499 0.48 -21.53 24.03
C ARG A 499 1.32 -21.79 25.27
N ARG A 500 2.33 -22.67 25.19
CA ARG A 500 3.21 -23.00 26.32
C ARG A 500 4.04 -21.81 26.82
N ASP A 501 4.33 -20.83 25.95
CA ASP A 501 4.98 -19.56 26.30
C ASP A 501 6.18 -19.70 27.25
N TYR A 502 7.17 -20.50 26.87
CA TYR A 502 8.36 -20.78 27.71
C TYR A 502 9.10 -19.51 28.15
N ASN A 503 8.96 -18.41 27.39
CA ASN A 503 9.66 -17.16 27.62
C ASN A 503 8.86 -16.11 28.42
N GLN A 504 7.69 -16.47 28.97
CA GLN A 504 6.81 -15.53 29.69
C GLN A 504 7.53 -14.71 30.78
N LYS A 505 8.46 -15.34 31.52
CA LYS A 505 9.22 -14.72 32.62
C LYS A 505 10.68 -14.39 32.27
N HIS A 506 11.11 -14.65 31.03
CA HIS A 506 12.53 -14.59 30.69
C HIS A 506 13.02 -13.14 30.49
N PHE A 507 12.19 -12.26 29.94
CA PHE A 507 12.55 -10.88 29.58
C PHE A 507 12.48 -9.90 30.76
N VAL A 508 13.01 -10.32 31.91
CA VAL A 508 13.14 -9.49 33.12
C VAL A 508 14.58 -9.01 33.23
N ARG A 509 14.76 -7.69 33.18
CA ARG A 509 16.09 -7.03 33.23
C ARG A 509 16.71 -7.16 34.62
N ASN A 510 18.02 -7.36 34.68
CA ASN A 510 18.82 -7.30 35.91
C ASN A 510 19.37 -5.89 36.17
N GLU A 511 20.00 -5.68 37.33
CA GLU A 511 20.55 -4.37 37.75
C GLU A 511 21.75 -3.92 36.89
N GLY A 512 22.47 -4.85 36.27
CA GLY A 512 23.68 -4.57 35.47
C GLY A 512 23.45 -3.84 34.15
N PHE A 513 22.19 -3.68 33.71
CA PHE A 513 21.88 -2.96 32.48
C PHE A 513 22.24 -1.46 32.55
N ALA A 514 21.98 -0.81 33.69
CA ALA A 514 22.24 0.63 33.84
C ALA A 514 23.76 0.90 33.85
N GLU A 515 24.51 0.12 34.63
CA GLU A 515 25.97 0.24 34.69
C GLU A 515 26.63 0.00 33.33
N ALA A 516 26.15 -1.00 32.57
CA ALA A 516 26.65 -1.27 31.23
C ALA A 516 26.31 -0.14 30.24
N ALA A 517 25.13 0.48 30.34
CA ALA A 517 24.77 1.62 29.50
C ALA A 517 25.67 2.84 29.78
N ASP A 518 26.02 3.08 31.05
CA ASP A 518 26.93 4.15 31.46
C ASP A 518 28.37 3.89 31.00
N ALA A 519 28.79 2.63 30.86
CA ALA A 519 30.10 2.28 30.34
C ALA A 519 30.24 2.55 28.82
N ILE A 520 29.14 2.53 28.06
CA ILE A 520 29.17 2.75 26.61
C ILE A 520 29.17 4.26 26.31
N GLN A 521 30.32 4.76 25.83
CA GLN A 521 30.57 6.18 25.57
C GLN A 521 31.01 6.46 24.12
N GLY A 522 31.00 7.74 23.73
CA GLY A 522 31.51 8.21 22.43
C GLY A 522 30.79 7.63 21.21
N ASP A 523 31.54 7.38 20.13
CA ASP A 523 30.99 6.86 18.86
C ASP A 523 30.30 5.49 19.04
N MET A 524 30.78 4.68 19.98
CA MET A 524 30.19 3.37 20.28
C MET A 524 28.75 3.52 20.79
N ARG A 525 28.51 4.51 21.67
CA ARG A 525 27.17 4.82 22.18
C ARG A 525 26.21 5.14 21.05
N LYS A 526 26.65 5.95 20.09
CA LYS A 526 25.86 6.30 18.91
C LYS A 526 25.51 5.08 18.05
N ILE A 527 26.51 4.24 17.74
CA ILE A 527 26.33 3.02 16.94
C ILE A 527 25.39 2.04 17.64
N PHE A 528 25.52 1.88 18.95
CA PHE A 528 24.69 0.99 19.74
C PHE A 528 23.23 1.47 19.83
N ILE A 529 23.00 2.77 20.04
CA ILE A 529 21.65 3.36 20.00
C ILE A 529 21.00 3.17 18.63
N GLU A 530 21.75 3.37 17.53
CA GLU A 530 21.24 3.10 16.17
C GLU A 530 20.94 1.62 15.93
N PHE A 531 21.69 0.71 16.53
CA PHE A 531 21.37 -0.72 16.51
C PHE A 531 20.04 -0.98 17.23
N LEU A 532 19.87 -0.51 18.47
CA LEU A 532 18.65 -0.70 19.25
C LEU A 532 17.42 -0.10 18.55
N GLU A 533 17.53 1.09 17.99
CA GLU A 533 16.44 1.73 17.26
C GLU A 533 15.97 0.91 16.05
N ARG A 534 16.91 0.42 15.23
CA ARG A 534 16.58 -0.37 14.04
C ARG A 534 15.99 -1.71 14.43
N SER A 535 16.58 -2.40 15.40
CA SER A 535 16.07 -3.67 15.88
C SER A 535 14.64 -3.50 16.43
N CYS A 536 14.40 -2.48 17.28
CA CYS A 536 13.06 -2.21 17.82
C CYS A 536 12.02 -1.94 16.72
N THR A 537 12.39 -1.17 15.69
CA THR A 537 11.49 -0.87 14.57
C THR A 537 11.18 -2.10 13.73
N ALA A 538 12.14 -3.03 13.56
CA ALA A 538 11.95 -4.28 12.84
C ALA A 538 10.95 -5.20 13.56
N GLU A 539 11.16 -5.50 14.85
CA GLU A 539 10.27 -6.37 15.63
C GLU A 539 8.86 -5.74 15.73
N PHE A 540 8.79 -4.42 15.92
CA PHE A 540 7.51 -3.72 15.97
C PHE A 540 6.75 -3.76 14.64
N SER A 541 7.46 -3.82 13.50
CA SER A 541 6.85 -4.00 12.18
C SER A 541 6.20 -5.38 12.04
N GLY A 542 6.89 -6.45 12.45
CA GLY A 542 6.36 -7.81 12.48
C GLY A 542 5.07 -7.88 13.31
N PHE A 543 5.13 -7.42 14.56
CA PHE A 543 3.99 -7.34 15.47
C PHE A 543 2.70 -6.81 14.81
N LEU A 544 2.78 -5.69 14.09
CA LEU A 544 1.61 -5.05 13.49
C LEU A 544 0.99 -5.89 12.38
N LEU A 545 1.83 -6.50 11.54
CA LEU A 545 1.38 -7.38 10.48
C LEU A 545 0.67 -8.60 11.06
N TYR A 546 1.30 -9.28 12.03
CA TYR A 546 0.75 -10.50 12.63
C TYR A 546 -0.53 -10.21 13.43
N LYS A 547 -0.59 -9.09 14.15
CA LYS A 547 -1.80 -8.67 14.87
C LYS A 547 -2.98 -8.47 13.93
N GLU A 548 -2.77 -7.86 12.77
CA GLU A 548 -3.84 -7.66 11.79
C GLU A 548 -4.24 -8.98 11.12
N LEU A 549 -3.29 -9.88 10.84
CA LEU A 549 -3.57 -11.23 10.34
C LEU A 549 -4.40 -12.06 11.33
N GLY A 550 -4.01 -12.07 12.61
CA GLY A 550 -4.75 -12.74 13.68
C GLY A 550 -6.18 -12.21 13.81
N ARG A 551 -6.37 -10.89 13.71
CA ARG A 551 -7.71 -10.28 13.76
C ARG A 551 -8.61 -10.70 12.59
N ARG A 552 -8.06 -10.78 11.38
CA ARG A 552 -8.85 -11.05 10.17
C ARG A 552 -9.20 -12.52 9.97
N LEU A 553 -8.31 -13.42 10.39
CA LEU A 553 -8.53 -14.87 10.23
C LEU A 553 -9.42 -15.47 11.32
N LYS A 554 -9.82 -14.68 12.33
CA LYS A 554 -10.53 -15.17 13.52
C LYS A 554 -11.78 -15.98 13.20
N ASP A 555 -12.56 -15.54 12.20
CA ASP A 555 -13.81 -16.19 11.84
C ASP A 555 -13.63 -17.34 10.83
N SER A 556 -12.57 -17.30 10.01
CA SER A 556 -12.33 -18.27 8.93
C SER A 556 -11.41 -19.42 9.31
N ASN A 557 -10.45 -19.18 10.21
CA ASN A 557 -9.57 -20.19 10.78
C ASN A 557 -9.09 -19.75 12.18
N PRO A 558 -9.84 -20.08 13.25
CA PRO A 558 -9.52 -19.68 14.62
C PRO A 558 -8.14 -20.15 15.09
N VAL A 559 -7.66 -21.31 14.63
CA VAL A 559 -6.35 -21.86 15.02
C VAL A 559 -5.23 -20.99 14.48
N VAL A 560 -5.22 -20.70 13.18
CA VAL A 560 -4.20 -19.86 12.56
C VAL A 560 -4.28 -18.42 13.06
N ALA A 561 -5.49 -17.92 13.31
CA ALA A 561 -5.72 -16.60 13.90
C ALA A 561 -5.08 -16.46 15.29
N GLU A 562 -5.21 -17.50 16.12
CA GLU A 562 -4.59 -17.54 17.44
C GLU A 562 -3.07 -17.65 17.35
N ILE A 563 -2.53 -18.47 16.45
CA ILE A 563 -1.07 -18.55 16.23
C ILE A 563 -0.51 -17.16 15.88
N PHE A 564 -1.11 -16.45 14.91
CA PHE A 564 -0.67 -15.08 14.57
C PHE A 564 -0.81 -14.09 15.74
N THR A 565 -1.80 -14.29 16.61
CA THR A 565 -1.96 -13.48 17.83
C THR A 565 -0.84 -13.75 18.84
N LEU A 566 -0.43 -15.01 19.00
CA LEU A 566 0.67 -15.40 19.89
C LEU A 566 2.04 -15.02 19.31
N LEU A 567 2.21 -15.09 17.99
CA LEU A 567 3.40 -14.61 17.30
C LEU A 567 3.51 -13.08 17.46
N ALA A 568 2.40 -12.34 17.31
CA ALA A 568 2.35 -10.91 17.62
C ALA A 568 2.67 -10.60 19.09
N ARG A 569 2.31 -11.47 20.04
CA ARG A 569 2.69 -11.31 21.46
C ARG A 569 4.21 -11.37 21.62
N ASP A 570 4.87 -12.35 21.00
CA ASP A 570 6.32 -12.53 21.12
C ASP A 570 7.07 -11.32 20.52
N GLU A 571 6.68 -10.88 19.33
CA GLU A 571 7.22 -9.70 18.64
C GLU A 571 7.03 -8.39 19.43
N ALA A 572 5.85 -8.23 20.05
CA ALA A 572 5.61 -7.09 20.94
C ALA A 572 6.51 -7.13 22.19
N ARG A 573 6.81 -8.33 22.70
CA ARG A 573 7.70 -8.53 23.85
C ARG A 573 9.14 -8.16 23.47
N HIS A 574 9.60 -8.61 22.31
CA HIS A 574 10.89 -8.29 21.72
C HIS A 574 11.07 -6.79 21.50
N ALA A 575 10.15 -6.15 20.78
CA ALA A 575 10.15 -4.70 20.55
C ALA A 575 10.13 -3.91 21.87
N GLY A 576 9.30 -4.34 22.82
CA GLY A 576 9.19 -3.73 24.15
C GLY A 576 10.47 -3.85 24.97
N PHE A 577 11.15 -5.01 24.91
CA PHE A 577 12.42 -5.23 25.60
C PHE A 577 13.53 -4.33 25.02
N ILE A 578 13.64 -4.21 23.69
CA ILE A 578 14.59 -3.29 23.04
C ILE A 578 14.27 -1.83 23.36
N ASN A 579 13.00 -1.42 23.32
CA ASN A 579 12.62 -0.05 23.63
C ASN A 579 12.93 0.31 25.09
N LYS A 580 12.83 -0.68 25.99
CA LYS A 580 13.27 -0.54 27.38
C LYS A 580 14.79 -0.53 27.53
N ALA A 581 15.56 -1.13 26.63
CA ALA A 581 17.02 -0.95 26.60
C ALA A 581 17.40 0.47 26.17
N LEU A 582 16.68 1.05 25.20
CA LEU A 582 16.89 2.45 24.79
C LEU A 582 16.74 3.44 25.96
N SER A 583 15.85 3.16 26.92
CA SER A 583 15.64 4.07 28.07
C SER A 583 16.85 4.19 28.99
N ASP A 584 17.77 3.21 28.98
CA ASP A 584 19.03 3.31 29.72
C ASP A 584 19.99 4.33 29.09
N PHE A 585 19.73 4.73 27.85
CA PHE A 585 20.45 5.79 27.14
C PHE A 585 19.66 7.11 27.12
N ASP A 586 18.68 7.26 28.03
CA ASP A 586 17.76 8.40 28.11
C ASP A 586 16.93 8.63 26.83
N LEU A 587 16.68 7.57 26.07
CA LEU A 587 15.94 7.61 24.81
C LEU A 587 14.81 6.59 24.80
N ALA A 588 13.72 6.89 24.09
CA ALA A 588 12.68 5.92 23.79
C ALA A 588 12.08 6.20 22.41
N LEU A 589 11.58 5.16 21.76
CA LEU A 589 10.74 5.28 20.57
C LEU A 589 9.26 5.35 20.97
N ASP A 590 8.53 6.27 20.35
CA ASP A 590 7.08 6.36 20.49
C ASP A 590 6.40 5.40 19.52
N LEU A 591 6.22 4.16 19.97
CA LEU A 591 5.58 3.09 19.19
C LEU A 591 4.13 3.44 18.79
N GLY A 592 3.44 4.25 19.60
CA GLY A 592 2.09 4.73 19.31
C GLY A 592 2.06 5.76 18.19
N PHE A 593 3.04 6.66 18.15
CA PHE A 593 3.24 7.60 17.05
C PHE A 593 3.64 6.87 15.76
N LEU A 594 4.60 5.93 15.83
CA LEU A 594 4.99 5.07 14.71
C LEU A 594 3.78 4.32 14.14
N THR A 595 2.81 4.00 14.98
CA THR A 595 1.60 3.33 14.52
C THR A 595 0.71 4.20 13.64
N LYS A 596 0.67 5.51 13.88
CA LYS A 596 -0.21 6.46 13.19
C LYS A 596 0.42 7.08 11.95
N ASN A 597 1.74 7.28 11.95
CA ASN A 597 2.46 8.04 10.92
C ASN A 597 3.39 7.20 10.04
N ARG A 598 3.22 5.87 10.04
CA ARG A 598 4.00 4.95 9.21
C ARG A 598 3.55 4.92 7.75
N THR A 599 4.49 4.72 6.85
CA THR A 599 4.19 4.31 5.47
C THR A 599 4.18 2.78 5.37
N TYR A 600 3.18 2.23 4.69
CA TYR A 600 3.08 0.80 4.47
C TYR A 600 3.65 0.39 3.12
N THR A 601 4.46 -0.66 3.12
CA THR A 601 4.95 -1.33 1.91
C THR A 601 4.13 -2.58 1.67
N PHE A 602 3.42 -2.62 0.54
CA PHE A 602 2.57 -3.75 0.17
C PHE A 602 3.38 -4.90 -0.46
N PHE A 603 3.21 -6.11 0.07
CA PHE A 603 3.69 -7.35 -0.54
C PHE A 603 2.53 -8.29 -0.86
N LYS A 604 2.67 -9.08 -1.91
CA LYS A 604 1.74 -10.18 -2.18
C LYS A 604 1.95 -11.32 -1.17
N PRO A 605 0.90 -12.04 -0.74
CA PRO A 605 0.99 -13.10 0.27
C PRO A 605 2.06 -14.15 -0.03
N LYS A 606 2.19 -14.60 -1.28
CA LYS A 606 3.26 -15.55 -1.62
C LYS A 606 4.67 -15.04 -1.32
N PHE A 607 4.92 -13.75 -1.49
CA PHE A 607 6.23 -13.14 -1.24
C PHE A 607 6.47 -12.86 0.22
N ILE A 608 5.41 -12.46 0.96
CA ILE A 608 5.52 -12.22 2.39
C ILE A 608 5.89 -13.53 3.11
N ILE A 609 5.32 -14.67 2.72
CA ILE A 609 5.63 -15.97 3.33
C ILE A 609 7.11 -16.35 3.16
N TYR A 610 7.68 -16.26 1.94
CA TYR A 610 9.11 -16.54 1.73
C TYR A 610 10.01 -15.57 2.50
N ALA A 611 9.70 -14.27 2.43
CA ALA A 611 10.51 -13.24 3.04
C ALA A 611 10.51 -13.37 4.56
N THR A 612 9.35 -13.60 5.16
CA THR A 612 9.22 -13.79 6.61
C THR A 612 9.92 -15.06 7.05
N TYR A 613 9.74 -16.20 6.36
CA TYR A 613 10.44 -17.44 6.72
C TYR A 613 11.97 -17.25 6.76
N LEU A 614 12.52 -16.57 5.76
CA LEU A 614 13.95 -16.27 5.72
C LEU A 614 14.38 -15.24 6.77
N SER A 615 13.54 -14.25 7.12
CA SER A 615 13.87 -13.29 8.18
C SER A 615 13.97 -13.97 9.55
N GLU A 616 13.04 -14.86 9.87
CA GLU A 616 13.08 -15.64 11.13
C GLU A 616 14.35 -16.52 11.18
N LYS A 617 14.64 -17.27 10.11
CA LYS A 617 15.79 -18.19 10.11
C LYS A 617 17.13 -17.45 10.11
N ILE A 618 17.26 -16.33 9.41
CA ILE A 618 18.50 -15.54 9.45
C ILE A 618 18.65 -14.79 10.78
N GLY A 619 17.55 -14.29 11.36
CA GLY A 619 17.52 -13.67 12.68
C GLY A 619 18.02 -14.62 13.76
N TYR A 620 17.47 -15.84 13.79
CA TYR A 620 17.93 -16.94 14.64
C TYR A 620 19.45 -17.12 14.57
N TRP A 621 20.00 -17.35 13.37
CA TRP A 621 21.42 -17.65 13.20
C TRP A 621 22.31 -16.46 13.56
N ARG A 622 21.88 -15.22 13.32
CA ARG A 622 22.61 -14.02 13.75
C ARG A 622 22.69 -13.94 15.27
N TYR A 623 21.55 -14.01 15.94
CA TYR A 623 21.45 -13.84 17.38
C TYR A 623 22.16 -14.97 18.14
N ILE A 624 21.98 -16.23 17.74
CA ILE A 624 22.66 -17.36 18.39
C ILE A 624 24.17 -17.35 18.16
N SER A 625 24.63 -16.90 16.98
CA SER A 625 26.07 -16.78 16.69
C SER A 625 26.71 -15.69 17.53
N MET A 626 26.05 -14.53 17.68
CA MET A 626 26.51 -13.47 18.58
C MET A 626 26.54 -13.94 20.03
N TYR A 627 25.46 -14.58 20.51
CA TYR A 627 25.39 -15.11 21.87
C TYR A 627 26.52 -16.10 22.18
N ARG A 628 26.71 -17.11 21.33
CA ARG A 628 27.75 -18.13 21.53
C ARG A 628 29.16 -17.56 21.45
N HIS A 629 29.38 -16.52 20.63
CA HIS A 629 30.64 -15.80 20.59
C HIS A 629 30.90 -15.07 21.90
N LEU A 630 29.92 -14.33 22.41
CA LEU A 630 30.04 -13.55 23.64
C LEU A 630 30.15 -14.44 24.89
N GLN A 631 29.49 -15.60 24.92
CA GLN A 631 29.71 -16.61 25.97
C GLN A 631 31.17 -17.09 26.05
N ARG A 632 31.85 -17.23 24.90
CA ARG A 632 33.26 -17.64 24.83
C ARG A 632 34.22 -16.48 25.07
N ASN A 633 33.75 -15.25 24.86
CA ASN A 633 34.54 -14.03 24.96
C ASN A 633 33.78 -13.00 25.82
N PRO A 634 33.59 -13.26 27.13
CA PRO A 634 32.78 -12.42 28.00
C PRO A 634 33.29 -10.98 28.09
N ASP A 635 34.60 -10.76 27.91
CA ASP A 635 35.21 -9.42 27.88
C ASP A 635 34.72 -8.54 26.72
N ASN A 636 34.20 -9.14 25.65
CA ASN A 636 33.63 -8.43 24.51
C ASN A 636 32.12 -8.15 24.66
N GLN A 637 31.52 -8.51 25.80
CA GLN A 637 30.10 -8.29 26.05
C GLN A 637 29.83 -6.84 26.44
N LEU A 638 29.40 -6.03 25.48
CA LEU A 638 29.14 -4.59 25.69
C LEU A 638 27.91 -4.30 26.57
N TYR A 639 26.89 -5.17 26.52
CA TYR A 639 25.60 -4.89 27.15
C TYR A 639 24.83 -6.19 27.50
N PRO A 640 24.18 -6.31 28.68
CA PRO A 640 23.58 -7.56 29.14
C PRO A 640 22.45 -8.12 28.26
N MET A 641 21.87 -7.32 27.36
CA MET A 641 20.83 -7.76 26.43
C MET A 641 21.20 -9.03 25.65
N PHE A 642 22.47 -9.20 25.29
CA PHE A 642 22.92 -10.35 24.50
C PHE A 642 22.76 -11.68 25.24
N GLU A 643 22.73 -11.69 26.58
CA GLU A 643 22.52 -12.90 27.40
C GLU A 643 21.12 -13.50 27.19
N TYR A 644 20.16 -12.68 26.77
CA TYR A 644 18.77 -13.08 26.55
C TYR A 644 18.54 -13.67 25.15
N PHE A 645 19.55 -13.62 24.27
CA PHE A 645 19.41 -14.02 22.88
C PHE A 645 19.17 -15.52 22.71
N GLU A 646 19.65 -16.38 23.61
CA GLU A 646 19.42 -17.83 23.50
C GLU A 646 17.93 -18.20 23.50
N ASN A 647 17.18 -17.67 24.46
CA ASN A 647 15.75 -17.93 24.57
C ASN A 647 14.94 -17.13 23.57
N TRP A 648 15.37 -15.90 23.25
CA TRP A 648 14.82 -15.14 22.13
C TRP A 648 14.89 -15.97 20.84
N CYS A 649 16.04 -16.55 20.51
CA CYS A 649 16.21 -17.40 19.34
C CYS A 649 15.23 -18.59 19.32
N GLN A 650 14.81 -19.09 20.49
CA GLN A 650 13.80 -20.15 20.51
C GLN A 650 12.43 -19.65 20.04
N ASP A 651 12.08 -18.38 20.29
CA ASP A 651 10.88 -17.76 19.70
C ASP A 651 11.02 -17.72 18.17
N GLU A 652 12.11 -17.15 17.65
CA GLU A 652 12.41 -17.09 16.19
C GLU A 652 12.36 -18.48 15.53
N ASN A 653 12.88 -19.50 16.21
CA ASN A 653 12.86 -20.85 15.67
C ASN A 653 11.42 -21.37 15.56
N ARG A 654 10.58 -21.18 16.60
CA ARG A 654 9.16 -21.54 16.59
C ARG A 654 8.38 -20.76 15.53
N HIS A 655 8.69 -19.49 15.34
CA HIS A 655 8.11 -18.63 14.29
C HIS A 655 8.46 -19.19 12.90
N GLY A 656 9.74 -19.51 12.68
CA GLY A 656 10.21 -20.13 11.45
C GLY A 656 9.61 -21.52 11.20
N ASP A 657 9.36 -22.30 12.25
CA ASP A 657 8.70 -23.61 12.13
C ASP A 657 7.25 -23.43 11.69
N PHE A 658 6.51 -22.50 12.29
CA PHE A 658 5.16 -22.15 11.83
C PHE A 658 5.13 -21.72 10.36
N LEU A 659 6.05 -20.84 9.95
CA LEU A 659 6.14 -20.42 8.55
C LEU A 659 6.52 -21.56 7.61
N THR A 660 7.26 -22.55 8.10
CA THR A 660 7.52 -23.80 7.37
C THR A 660 6.22 -24.56 7.12
N ALA A 661 5.37 -24.75 8.14
CA ALA A 661 4.06 -25.38 7.97
C ALA A 661 3.17 -24.59 6.99
N VAL A 662 3.22 -23.25 7.03
CA VAL A 662 2.52 -22.38 6.06
C VAL A 662 3.01 -22.60 4.63
N LEU A 663 4.33 -22.71 4.43
CA LEU A 663 4.91 -23.02 3.12
C LEU A 663 4.47 -24.40 2.63
N LYS A 664 4.50 -25.42 3.50
CA LYS A 664 4.07 -26.80 3.19
C LYS A 664 2.58 -26.91 2.88
N ALA A 665 1.75 -26.13 3.57
CA ALA A 665 0.31 -26.03 3.32
C ALA A 665 -0.03 -25.48 1.92
N ARG A 666 0.97 -24.92 1.21
CA ARG A 666 0.84 -24.37 -0.14
C ARG A 666 1.86 -25.03 -1.07
N PRO A 667 1.58 -26.24 -1.57
CA PRO A 667 2.52 -26.98 -2.42
C PRO A 667 2.97 -26.18 -3.65
N GLU A 668 2.19 -25.23 -4.18
CA GLU A 668 2.65 -24.36 -5.28
C GLU A 668 3.83 -23.42 -4.93
N LEU A 669 4.10 -23.20 -3.63
CA LEU A 669 5.26 -22.45 -3.16
C LEU A 669 6.50 -23.33 -3.02
N LEU A 670 6.36 -24.65 -3.07
CA LEU A 670 7.49 -25.57 -2.94
C LEU A 670 7.68 -26.44 -4.19
N ASN A 671 6.69 -26.49 -5.09
CA ASN A 671 6.73 -27.34 -6.28
C ASN A 671 6.88 -26.56 -7.58
N GLY A 672 7.70 -27.11 -8.48
CA GLY A 672 7.83 -26.65 -9.86
C GLY A 672 8.86 -25.54 -10.06
N LEU A 673 9.00 -25.11 -11.33
CA LEU A 673 10.03 -24.15 -11.73
C LEU A 673 9.84 -22.76 -11.12
N GLU A 674 8.60 -22.33 -10.90
CA GLU A 674 8.33 -21.02 -10.29
C GLU A 674 8.82 -20.98 -8.84
N ALA A 675 8.46 -21.98 -8.02
CA ALA A 675 8.93 -22.11 -6.64
C ALA A 675 10.46 -22.13 -6.55
N ARG A 676 11.12 -22.92 -7.39
CA ARG A 676 12.59 -23.00 -7.46
C ARG A 676 13.26 -21.65 -7.74
N LEU A 677 12.74 -20.90 -8.70
CA LEU A 677 13.27 -19.57 -9.02
C LEU A 677 13.01 -18.56 -7.90
N TRP A 678 11.87 -18.66 -7.21
CA TRP A 678 11.55 -17.78 -6.08
C TRP A 678 12.41 -18.09 -4.86
N SER A 679 12.57 -19.35 -4.48
CA SER A 679 13.45 -19.76 -3.38
C SER A 679 14.87 -19.23 -3.58
N ARG A 680 15.46 -19.46 -4.78
CA ARG A 680 16.77 -18.90 -5.13
C ARG A 680 16.83 -17.39 -5.01
N PHE A 681 15.82 -16.71 -5.57
CA PHE A 681 15.74 -15.26 -5.56
C PHE A 681 15.70 -14.69 -4.13
N PHE A 682 14.86 -15.26 -3.25
CA PHE A 682 14.72 -14.78 -1.89
C PHE A 682 15.94 -15.09 -1.02
N CYS A 683 16.54 -16.29 -1.14
CA CYS A 683 17.80 -16.62 -0.47
C CYS A 683 18.89 -15.60 -0.83
N LEU A 684 19.14 -15.39 -2.12
CA LEU A 684 20.16 -14.43 -2.57
C LEU A 684 19.84 -13.00 -2.12
N SER A 685 18.59 -12.57 -2.18
CA SER A 685 18.19 -11.23 -1.76
C SER A 685 18.53 -10.98 -0.28
N VAL A 686 18.24 -11.96 0.58
CA VAL A 686 18.54 -11.87 2.02
C VAL A 686 20.04 -11.93 2.29
N TYR A 687 20.77 -12.86 1.66
CA TYR A 687 22.21 -13.02 1.86
C TYR A 687 23.00 -11.79 1.40
N ILE A 688 22.71 -11.27 0.21
CA ILE A 688 23.36 -10.07 -0.34
C ILE A 688 23.06 -8.87 0.56
N THR A 689 21.80 -8.65 0.92
CA THR A 689 21.40 -7.51 1.75
C THR A 689 22.10 -7.54 3.10
N MET A 690 22.10 -8.69 3.78
CA MET A 690 22.78 -8.85 5.06
C MET A 690 24.28 -8.58 4.93
N TYR A 691 24.92 -9.23 3.96
CA TYR A 691 26.36 -9.14 3.77
C TYR A 691 26.80 -7.69 3.48
N LEU A 692 26.10 -6.96 2.60
CA LEU A 692 26.44 -5.57 2.29
C LEU A 692 26.17 -4.61 3.45
N ASN A 693 25.06 -4.79 4.16
CA ASN A 693 24.64 -3.91 5.26
C ASN A 693 25.57 -4.04 6.47
N ASP A 694 25.95 -5.27 6.82
CA ASP A 694 26.80 -5.53 7.97
C ASP A 694 28.23 -4.99 7.75
N HIS A 695 28.80 -5.15 6.55
CA HIS A 695 30.11 -4.57 6.23
C HIS A 695 30.09 -3.04 6.22
N ALA A 696 28.96 -2.42 5.82
CA ALA A 696 28.79 -0.96 5.94
C ALA A 696 28.78 -0.48 7.40
N ARG A 697 28.54 -1.39 8.36
CA ARG A 697 28.40 -1.13 9.80
C ARG A 697 29.35 -1.98 10.64
N HIS A 698 30.52 -2.32 10.08
CA HIS A 698 31.50 -3.22 10.70
C HIS A 698 31.89 -2.84 12.13
N TYR A 699 31.96 -1.54 12.45
CA TYR A 699 32.28 -1.05 13.80
C TYR A 699 31.45 -1.67 14.94
N PHE A 700 30.17 -1.99 14.71
CA PHE A 700 29.34 -2.68 15.71
C PHE A 700 29.86 -4.09 15.99
N TYR A 701 30.22 -4.84 14.94
CA TYR A 701 30.73 -6.20 15.06
C TYR A 701 32.14 -6.22 15.65
N ASP A 702 32.99 -5.29 15.24
CA ASP A 702 34.35 -5.16 15.78
C ASP A 702 34.33 -4.89 17.28
N ALA A 703 33.36 -4.11 17.76
CA ALA A 703 33.16 -3.83 19.17
C ALA A 703 32.76 -5.05 20.01
N LEU A 704 32.13 -6.04 19.37
CA LEU A 704 31.82 -7.35 19.96
C LEU A 704 32.97 -8.35 19.75
N GLY A 705 34.11 -7.92 19.22
CA GLY A 705 35.24 -8.78 18.88
C GLY A 705 34.94 -9.76 17.74
N LEU A 706 33.98 -9.43 16.87
CA LEU A 706 33.59 -10.27 15.73
C LEU A 706 34.24 -9.80 14.44
N ASN A 707 34.82 -10.73 13.68
CA ASN A 707 35.15 -10.46 12.28
C ASN A 707 33.87 -10.49 11.42
N VAL A 708 33.44 -9.34 10.92
CA VAL A 708 32.19 -9.19 10.15
C VAL A 708 32.09 -10.12 8.93
N THR A 709 33.21 -10.41 8.25
CA THR A 709 33.20 -11.29 7.07
C THR A 709 32.99 -12.75 7.48
N GLN A 710 33.71 -13.23 8.50
CA GLN A 710 33.56 -14.60 9.01
C GLN A 710 32.17 -14.81 9.62
N PHE A 711 31.70 -13.84 10.41
CA PHE A 711 30.36 -13.85 10.99
C PHE A 711 29.27 -13.97 9.91
N ASN A 712 29.30 -13.10 8.90
CA ASN A 712 28.31 -13.15 7.82
C ASN A 712 28.37 -14.46 7.01
N ARG A 713 29.56 -14.97 6.71
CA ARG A 713 29.73 -16.24 6.00
C ARG A 713 29.12 -17.40 6.78
N HIS A 714 29.38 -17.46 8.09
CA HIS A 714 28.80 -18.47 8.97
C HIS A 714 27.26 -18.38 9.00
N VAL A 715 26.71 -17.19 9.23
CA VAL A 715 25.25 -16.98 9.27
C VAL A 715 24.58 -17.34 7.96
N ILE A 716 25.17 -16.94 6.81
CA ILE A 716 24.64 -17.29 5.48
C ILE A 716 24.67 -18.81 5.28
N LEU A 717 25.77 -19.48 5.66
CA LEU A 717 25.91 -20.92 5.54
C LEU A 717 24.84 -21.67 6.34
N GLU A 718 24.69 -21.34 7.62
CA GLU A 718 23.72 -22.02 8.47
C GLU A 718 22.27 -21.71 8.05
N THR A 719 22.00 -20.48 7.58
CA THR A 719 20.70 -20.13 7.01
C THR A 719 20.43 -20.90 5.73
N ASN A 720 21.42 -21.05 4.83
CA ASN A 720 21.28 -21.82 3.61
C ASN A 720 20.99 -23.29 3.93
N ASN A 721 21.76 -23.90 4.84
CA ASN A 721 21.56 -25.27 5.34
C ASN A 721 20.15 -25.48 5.92
N ALA A 722 19.60 -24.48 6.64
CA ALA A 722 18.22 -24.55 7.14
C ALA A 722 17.20 -24.52 6.00
N THR A 723 17.42 -23.67 4.98
CA THR A 723 16.51 -23.53 3.84
C THR A 723 16.51 -24.74 2.92
N GLU A 724 17.61 -25.52 2.86
CA GLU A 724 17.69 -26.78 2.11
C GLU A 724 16.63 -27.79 2.53
N ARG A 725 16.18 -27.75 3.79
CA ARG A 725 15.16 -28.68 4.32
C ARG A 725 13.75 -28.40 3.80
N VAL A 726 13.52 -27.22 3.23
CA VAL A 726 12.18 -26.74 2.87
C VAL A 726 12.11 -26.36 1.40
N PHE A 727 13.06 -25.54 0.93
CA PHE A 727 13.03 -25.01 -0.42
C PHE A 727 13.46 -26.04 -1.46
N PRO A 728 12.79 -26.06 -2.63
CA PRO A 728 13.09 -27.00 -3.72
C PRO A 728 14.44 -26.76 -4.41
N GLU A 729 14.97 -25.55 -4.28
CA GLU A 729 16.27 -25.16 -4.84
C GLU A 729 16.84 -23.97 -4.07
N VAL A 730 18.09 -24.10 -3.64
CA VAL A 730 18.83 -23.04 -2.94
C VAL A 730 20.14 -22.72 -3.66
N PRO A 731 20.71 -21.51 -3.46
CA PRO A 731 22.02 -21.19 -3.99
C PRO A 731 23.10 -22.17 -3.48
N ASP A 732 23.99 -22.61 -4.35
CA ASP A 732 25.20 -23.31 -3.93
C ASP A 732 26.25 -22.27 -3.52
N ILE A 733 26.27 -21.93 -2.23
CA ILE A 733 27.16 -20.90 -1.69
C ILE A 733 28.61 -21.36 -1.56
N GLU A 734 28.86 -22.66 -1.71
CA GLU A 734 30.19 -23.27 -1.68
C GLU A 734 30.79 -23.39 -3.09
N ALA A 735 29.98 -23.12 -4.13
CA ALA A 735 30.43 -23.10 -5.51
C ALA A 735 31.59 -22.10 -5.70
N PRO A 736 32.64 -22.48 -6.46
CA PRO A 736 33.75 -21.58 -6.74
C PRO A 736 33.28 -20.24 -7.31
N GLY A 737 33.78 -19.15 -6.74
CA GLY A 737 33.45 -17.80 -7.15
C GLY A 737 32.22 -17.17 -6.49
N PHE A 738 31.43 -17.90 -5.67
CA PHE A 738 30.28 -17.31 -4.98
C PHE A 738 30.72 -16.17 -4.05
N TRP A 739 31.68 -16.46 -3.17
CA TRP A 739 32.21 -15.47 -2.24
C TRP A 739 32.98 -14.35 -2.94
N ASP A 740 33.72 -14.64 -4.02
CA ASP A 740 34.43 -13.60 -4.78
C ASP A 740 33.46 -12.54 -5.32
N ARG A 741 32.24 -12.93 -5.70
CA ARG A 741 31.18 -12.01 -6.15
C ARG A 741 30.64 -11.18 -4.99
N MET A 742 30.39 -11.81 -3.85
CA MET A 742 29.97 -11.13 -2.62
C MET A 742 30.99 -10.08 -2.18
N GLU A 743 32.29 -10.40 -2.24
CA GLU A 743 33.39 -9.48 -1.93
C GLU A 743 33.43 -8.30 -2.92
N ARG A 744 33.27 -8.55 -4.24
CA ARG A 744 33.21 -7.46 -5.23
C ARG A 744 32.02 -6.52 -5.00
N MET A 745 30.84 -7.07 -4.71
CA MET A 745 29.67 -6.24 -4.39
C MET A 745 29.88 -5.43 -3.11
N LYS A 746 30.52 -6.00 -2.09
CA LYS A 746 30.90 -5.28 -0.86
C LYS A 746 31.82 -4.11 -1.19
N ASP A 747 32.86 -4.33 -2.00
CA ASP A 747 33.79 -3.26 -2.39
C ASP A 747 33.09 -2.15 -3.18
N TYR A 748 32.17 -2.49 -4.10
CA TYR A 748 31.38 -1.51 -4.81
C TYR A 748 30.44 -0.74 -3.87
N ASN A 749 29.80 -1.42 -2.93
CA ASN A 749 28.90 -0.80 -1.95
C ASN A 749 29.66 0.17 -1.02
N LEU A 750 30.85 -0.20 -0.54
CA LEU A 750 31.67 0.68 0.28
C LEU A 750 32.11 1.94 -0.48
N ARG A 751 32.42 1.81 -1.78
CA ARG A 751 32.71 2.98 -2.64
C ARG A 751 31.48 3.86 -2.84
N ILE A 752 30.29 3.27 -3.01
CA ILE A 752 29.03 4.02 -3.08
C ILE A 752 28.81 4.84 -1.80
N ILE A 753 29.03 4.23 -0.62
CA ILE A 753 28.92 4.91 0.67
C ILE A 753 29.96 6.03 0.81
N ALA A 754 31.19 5.81 0.35
CA ALA A 754 32.23 6.84 0.35
C ALA A 754 31.87 8.04 -0.55
N ILE A 755 31.29 7.79 -1.73
CA ILE A 755 30.78 8.85 -2.62
C ILE A 755 29.64 9.62 -1.93
N GLU A 756 28.73 8.91 -1.24
CA GLU A 756 27.61 9.55 -0.52
C GLU A 756 28.11 10.53 0.54
N LYS A 757 29.15 10.15 1.28
CA LYS A 757 29.79 10.95 2.34
C LYS A 757 30.67 12.09 1.83
N SER A 758 30.95 12.18 0.52
CA SER A 758 31.77 13.25 -0.04
C SER A 758 31.03 14.59 -0.08
N ASP A 759 31.75 15.70 -0.22
CA ASP A 759 31.17 17.05 -0.37
C ASP A 759 30.74 17.36 -1.82
N ALA A 760 30.78 16.37 -2.72
CA ALA A 760 30.41 16.56 -4.11
C ALA A 760 28.91 16.91 -4.27
N PRO A 761 28.53 17.69 -5.30
CA PRO A 761 27.12 17.94 -5.61
C PRO A 761 26.35 16.65 -5.90
N ASP A 762 25.06 16.59 -5.53
CA ASP A 762 24.22 15.39 -5.65
C ASP A 762 24.17 14.79 -7.06
N PHE A 763 24.22 15.63 -8.10
CA PHE A 763 24.26 15.15 -9.48
C PHE A 763 25.54 14.36 -9.78
N LEU A 764 26.69 14.85 -9.29
CA LEU A 764 27.99 14.23 -9.51
C LEU A 764 28.10 12.94 -8.71
N LYS A 765 27.60 12.94 -7.47
CA LYS A 765 27.46 11.71 -6.66
C LYS A 765 26.64 10.65 -7.39
N LYS A 766 25.52 11.02 -8.01
CA LYS A 766 24.68 10.10 -8.80
C LYS A 766 25.43 9.53 -10.00
N LEU A 767 26.16 10.38 -10.75
CA LEU A 767 26.95 9.94 -11.89
C LEU A 767 28.08 8.99 -11.48
N GLN A 768 28.78 9.28 -10.39
CA GLN A 768 29.85 8.45 -9.84
C GLN A 768 29.32 7.10 -9.31
N LYS A 769 28.13 7.08 -8.72
CA LYS A 769 27.48 5.86 -8.22
C LYS A 769 26.95 4.96 -9.35
N ALA A 770 26.46 5.53 -10.44
CA ALA A 770 25.85 4.79 -11.55
C ALA A 770 26.65 3.55 -12.05
N PRO A 771 27.97 3.64 -12.34
CA PRO A 771 28.73 2.46 -12.77
C PRO A 771 28.93 1.43 -11.64
N LEU A 772 28.97 1.84 -10.38
CA LEU A 772 29.09 0.90 -9.26
C LEU A 772 27.77 0.14 -9.05
N VAL A 773 26.66 0.84 -9.21
CA VAL A 773 25.30 0.28 -9.15
C VAL A 773 25.08 -0.74 -10.27
N GLU A 774 25.47 -0.40 -11.48
CA GLU A 774 25.41 -1.33 -12.63
C GLU A 774 26.20 -2.62 -12.34
N ARG A 775 27.41 -2.50 -11.79
CA ARG A 775 28.22 -3.66 -11.42
C ARG A 775 27.60 -4.50 -10.31
N ILE A 776 27.01 -3.89 -9.29
CA ILE A 776 26.28 -4.64 -8.25
C ILE A 776 25.13 -5.43 -8.87
N VAL A 777 24.34 -4.80 -9.75
CA VAL A 777 23.24 -5.48 -10.46
C VAL A 777 23.77 -6.63 -11.32
N ALA A 778 24.89 -6.43 -12.01
CA ALA A 778 25.53 -7.47 -12.82
C ALA A 778 26.01 -8.66 -11.96
N GLU A 779 26.55 -8.42 -10.76
CA GLU A 779 26.95 -9.48 -9.83
C GLU A 779 25.73 -10.21 -9.25
N CYS A 780 24.65 -9.51 -8.88
CA CYS A 780 23.38 -10.12 -8.46
C CYS A 780 22.81 -11.06 -9.54
N VAL A 781 22.82 -10.62 -10.80
CA VAL A 781 22.35 -11.44 -11.94
C VAL A 781 23.25 -12.67 -12.12
N GLN A 782 24.57 -12.50 -12.02
CA GLN A 782 25.51 -13.61 -12.16
C GLN A 782 25.36 -14.63 -11.01
N LEU A 783 25.20 -14.18 -9.75
CA LEU A 783 24.88 -15.04 -8.62
C LEU A 783 23.56 -15.79 -8.82
N PHE A 784 22.55 -15.13 -9.38
CA PHE A 784 21.27 -15.78 -9.68
C PHE A 784 21.44 -16.92 -10.69
N PHE A 785 22.41 -16.88 -11.60
CA PHE A 785 22.63 -17.96 -12.58
C PHE A 785 23.79 -18.91 -12.21
N MET A 786 24.37 -18.79 -11.02
CA MET A 786 25.37 -19.74 -10.52
C MET A 786 24.75 -21.13 -10.24
N PRO A 787 25.59 -22.17 -10.05
CA PRO A 787 25.14 -23.49 -9.60
C PRO A 787 24.24 -23.41 -8.36
N THR A 788 23.31 -24.35 -8.27
CA THR A 788 22.31 -24.44 -7.22
C THR A 788 22.22 -25.86 -6.71
N LYS A 789 21.83 -26.01 -5.44
CA LYS A 789 21.53 -27.31 -4.84
C LYS A 789 20.04 -27.60 -4.99
N ARG A 790 19.72 -28.78 -5.52
CA ARG A 790 18.36 -29.32 -5.56
C ARG A 790 18.06 -29.94 -4.20
N THR A 791 17.09 -29.38 -3.51
CA THR A 791 16.79 -29.72 -2.12
C THR A 791 15.28 -29.77 -1.92
N GLY A 792 14.79 -29.98 -0.71
CA GLY A 792 13.36 -30.07 -0.47
C GLY A 792 13.02 -30.86 0.78
N SER A 793 11.74 -30.82 1.13
CA SER A 793 11.22 -31.53 2.30
C SER A 793 10.87 -32.97 1.93
N LEU A 794 11.33 -33.94 2.74
CA LEU A 794 11.19 -35.39 2.49
C LEU A 794 9.73 -35.85 2.32
N ASP A 795 8.82 -35.19 3.02
CA ASP A 795 7.36 -35.39 2.99
C ASP A 795 6.66 -34.85 1.73
N ILE A 796 7.33 -34.02 0.92
CA ILE A 796 6.76 -33.43 -0.31
C ILE A 796 7.22 -34.17 -1.57
N GLU A 797 8.51 -34.47 -1.70
CA GLU A 797 9.05 -35.08 -2.94
C GLU A 797 9.27 -36.60 -2.85
N GLY A 798 9.13 -37.19 -1.65
CA GLY A 798 9.40 -38.60 -1.39
C GLY A 798 10.90 -38.92 -1.39
N ALA A 799 11.32 -39.90 -0.58
CA ALA A 799 12.74 -40.19 -0.29
C ALA A 799 13.61 -40.57 -1.50
N GLY A 800 13.04 -40.85 -2.68
CA GLY A 800 13.74 -41.38 -3.85
C GLY A 800 14.29 -40.35 -4.84
N GLN A 801 14.11 -39.04 -4.63
CA GLN A 801 14.54 -37.99 -5.57
C GLN A 801 15.76 -37.17 -5.11
N TYR A 802 16.29 -37.43 -3.92
CA TYR A 802 17.41 -36.68 -3.35
C TYR A 802 18.73 -37.42 -3.57
N MET A 803 19.73 -36.74 -4.17
CA MET A 803 21.13 -37.16 -4.14
C MET A 803 21.73 -36.62 -2.85
N TYR A 804 22.05 -37.49 -1.90
CA TYR A 804 22.87 -37.15 -0.74
C TYR A 804 24.32 -36.90 -1.16
#